data_AF-A0A9P0NR60-F1
#
_entry.id   AF-A0A9P0NR60-F1
#
_cell.length_a   1.000
_cell.length_b   1.000
_cell.length_c   1.000
_cell.angle_alpha   90.00
_cell.angle_beta   90.00
_cell.angle_gamma   90.00
#
_symmetry.space_group_name_H-M   'P 1'
#
loop_
_entity.id
_entity.type
_entity.pdbx_description
1 polymer ?
#
loop_
_entity_poly.entity_id
_entity_poly.type
_entity_poly.pdbx_seq_one_letter_code
_entity_poly.pdbx_strand_id
1 'polypeptide(L)'
;MPEHSESSDRRECIVNPSAPDEYRACASSPCREASTCVDLPGSTFACMCGPNFTGVFCEIEISGRFTTPAFYGRSYVRLKPLKAYYKLSVEIEFKSYNEDGILLYNQQKADGLGDYVSLAIIKGFVEFRYDLGSGPAVIRSLEKVETGKFHKIVIKRYHRDGMLKVDDGEDMGGQASGHSKALDLQEDTFIGYIPTNHSRIYENIGTDKGLQGCIRKLKLGRQEVGLNIHQSDWVLKTEGIYDCSQHACTATPCRNKGRCFEMGDLFTCACAPHYQGDVCEKTDDPCASNPCHYRSKCRPHLGSFLCDCLPGTFGKNCEIEYKNVGILTPEFNGSSYIQFPRLEGIKKTFSVEVSFMPKAPNGLIFYSGQMKNGKGDFVSLNLARGHLQFRFNLGSGIANITSRESLTLNKWHWVRVYREGREGILQVDNASIVRGYSGTPLTELNLQTPFFIGSLSNWKQIHRLSGATKGFKGAIQRVILNGHLLPISTSLPDCNLRTSFNSTGCGANIGYYDGLPCSMSKNPCQNNGVCIPDLEDFTCKCPSNFKGKYCEMVDEDNLALKFSGMTFLQYRNRGYRRRKPERGNRYELRIRTFITDGLLLWRSKNRNIAEDYLSVAIVDGYPEFSFNLGLRNTFWAIRSKIRVDDGEWHTIQVRRRKRVGFISVDGHPSIKGIARTGAISLRTNSKLWIGGTSVLPPGLPSAYYKGFDGCIKQILVNAKPLDLLANNDLSNIHFCHDNEI
;
A
#
# COMPACT_ATOMS: atom_id res chain seq x y z
N MET A 1 80.81 -17.86 19.65
CA MET A 1 80.16 -19.10 20.14
C MET A 1 80.60 -19.32 21.57
N PRO A 2 79.76 -19.86 22.46
CA PRO A 2 78.36 -19.48 22.73
C PRO A 2 78.14 -19.22 24.24
N GLU A 3 77.11 -18.46 24.60
CA GLU A 3 76.29 -18.73 25.79
C GLU A 3 74.98 -17.94 25.65
N HIS A 4 73.87 -18.67 25.50
CA HIS A 4 72.51 -18.15 25.38
C HIS A 4 71.92 -17.95 26.78
N SER A 5 71.27 -16.81 27.02
CA SER A 5 70.26 -16.66 28.06
C SER A 5 68.91 -16.37 27.42
N GLU A 6 68.09 -17.41 27.28
CA GLU A 6 66.66 -17.33 26.97
C GLU A 6 65.88 -16.81 28.18
N SER A 7 65.05 -15.79 27.99
CA SER A 7 64.05 -15.37 28.98
C SER A 7 62.65 -15.72 28.51
N SER A 8 61.93 -16.50 29.33
CA SER A 8 60.47 -16.49 29.52
C SER A 8 59.59 -16.74 28.28
N ASP A 9 59.34 -18.03 27.99
CA ASP A 9 58.15 -18.46 27.26
C ASP A 9 57.51 -19.70 27.91
N ARG A 10 56.24 -19.56 28.31
CA ARG A 10 55.17 -20.58 28.24
C ARG A 10 53.90 -20.12 28.99
N ARG A 11 53.01 -19.44 28.26
CA ARG A 11 51.57 -19.65 28.42
C ARG A 11 50.97 -19.93 27.04
N GLU A 12 50.35 -21.09 26.95
CA GLU A 12 49.72 -21.65 25.77
C GLU A 12 48.73 -20.67 25.13
N CYS A 13 48.89 -20.43 23.83
CA CYS A 13 47.88 -19.79 23.00
C CYS A 13 46.71 -20.75 22.81
N ILE A 14 45.58 -20.44 23.44
CA ILE A 14 44.28 -20.99 23.05
C ILE A 14 43.91 -20.31 21.74
N VAL A 15 43.89 -21.10 20.66
CA VAL A 15 43.28 -20.71 19.38
C VAL A 15 41.78 -20.50 19.62
N ASN A 16 41.36 -19.24 19.68
CA ASN A 16 39.96 -18.88 19.47
C ASN A 16 39.69 -18.91 17.96
N PRO A 17 38.70 -19.67 17.47
CA PRO A 17 38.24 -19.55 16.09
C PRO A 17 37.58 -18.16 15.93
N SER A 18 38.19 -17.37 15.05
CA SER A 18 37.74 -16.08 14.56
C SER A 18 36.24 -16.06 14.23
N ALA A 19 35.53 -15.11 14.82
CA ALA A 19 34.36 -14.50 14.20
C ALA A 19 34.81 -13.82 12.88
N PRO A 20 33.94 -13.67 11.86
CA PRO A 20 34.32 -12.96 10.65
C PRO A 20 34.62 -11.50 11.02
N ASP A 21 35.76 -10.98 10.59
CA ASP A 21 36.08 -9.55 10.68
C ASP A 21 34.95 -8.76 10.01
N GLU A 22 34.18 -8.02 10.81
CA GLU A 22 33.20 -7.08 10.32
C GLU A 22 33.97 -5.90 9.72
N TYR A 23 34.13 -5.92 8.40
CA TYR A 23 34.90 -4.93 7.64
C TYR A 23 34.33 -3.53 7.91
N ARG A 24 35.08 -2.69 8.63
CA ARG A 24 34.71 -1.28 8.90
C ARG A 24 35.17 -0.42 7.73
N ALA A 25 34.23 0.12 6.97
CA ALA A 25 34.52 0.86 5.76
C ALA A 25 35.19 2.21 6.04
N CYS A 26 34.87 2.85 7.17
CA CYS A 26 35.52 4.09 7.62
C CYS A 26 36.98 3.92 8.05
N ALA A 27 37.48 2.70 8.21
CA ALA A 27 38.89 2.45 8.53
C ALA A 27 39.86 2.87 7.41
N SER A 28 39.35 3.02 6.17
CA SER A 28 40.12 3.50 5.02
C SER A 28 40.22 5.02 4.91
N SER A 29 39.67 5.76 5.89
CA SER A 29 39.55 7.23 5.87
C SER A 29 39.02 7.78 4.55
N PRO A 30 37.87 7.30 4.05
CA PRO A 30 37.45 7.58 2.69
C PRO A 30 36.83 8.98 2.48
N CYS A 31 36.67 9.78 3.54
CA CYS A 31 36.13 11.14 3.48
C CYS A 31 37.26 12.18 3.55
N ARG A 32 37.12 13.32 2.87
CA ARG A 32 38.10 14.42 2.85
C ARG A 32 38.40 14.98 4.25
N GLU A 33 39.64 15.41 4.51
CA GLU A 33 40.04 15.96 5.81
C GLU A 33 39.09 17.10 6.27
N ALA A 34 38.66 17.04 7.54
CA ALA A 34 37.61 17.84 8.18
C ALA A 34 36.14 17.41 7.96
N SER A 35 35.89 16.21 7.41
CA SER A 35 34.56 15.58 7.37
C SER A 35 34.48 14.33 8.26
N THR A 36 33.26 13.96 8.68
CA THR A 36 33.06 12.83 9.62
C THR A 36 32.54 11.60 8.89
N CYS A 37 33.29 10.50 8.91
CA CYS A 37 32.88 9.21 8.35
C CYS A 37 32.00 8.42 9.34
N VAL A 38 30.91 7.82 8.85
CA VAL A 38 30.01 6.95 9.63
C VAL A 38 29.88 5.58 8.95
N ASP A 39 30.20 4.50 9.66
CA ASP A 39 30.05 3.12 9.17
C ASP A 39 28.57 2.72 9.05
N LEU A 40 28.22 2.03 7.96
CA LEU A 40 26.88 1.54 7.66
C LEU A 40 26.89 0.00 7.44
N PRO A 41 25.74 -0.69 7.57
CA PRO A 41 25.64 -2.14 7.37
C PRO A 41 26.15 -2.58 5.98
N GLY A 42 26.74 -3.79 5.91
CA GLY A 42 27.24 -4.35 4.65
C GLY A 42 28.58 -3.79 4.18
N SER A 43 29.44 -3.33 5.10
CA SER A 43 30.78 -2.79 4.81
C SER A 43 30.74 -1.55 3.92
N THR A 44 29.78 -0.65 4.18
CA THR A 44 29.61 0.63 3.48
C THR A 44 29.76 1.81 4.46
N PHE A 45 29.84 3.05 3.96
CA PHE A 45 30.02 4.25 4.79
C PHE A 45 29.29 5.47 4.22
N ALA A 46 29.12 6.49 5.05
CA ALA A 46 28.66 7.82 4.63
C ALA A 46 29.58 8.93 5.18
N CYS A 47 29.82 9.97 4.38
CA CYS A 47 30.59 11.14 4.78
C CYS A 47 29.68 12.31 5.14
N MET A 48 29.81 12.82 6.37
CA MET A 48 29.15 14.06 6.79
C MET A 48 30.08 15.24 6.51
N CYS A 49 29.74 16.02 5.49
CA CYS A 49 30.59 17.10 5.00
C CYS A 49 30.51 18.35 5.88
N GLY A 50 31.64 19.05 6.01
CA GLY A 50 31.70 20.38 6.60
C GLY A 50 30.95 21.42 5.75
N PRO A 51 30.66 22.62 6.30
CA PRO A 51 29.77 23.62 5.70
C PRO A 51 30.17 24.13 4.31
N ASN A 52 31.41 23.90 3.86
CA ASN A 52 31.93 24.32 2.56
C ASN A 52 32.22 23.16 1.60
N PHE A 53 31.81 21.93 1.93
CA PHE A 53 32.11 20.75 1.11
C PHE A 53 30.86 19.91 0.85
N THR A 54 30.83 19.24 -0.31
CA THR A 54 29.79 18.30 -0.74
C THR A 54 30.42 17.17 -1.55
N GLY A 55 29.62 16.24 -2.07
CA GLY A 55 30.11 15.02 -2.73
C GLY A 55 30.08 13.80 -1.81
N VAL A 56 30.22 12.60 -2.38
CA VAL A 56 30.08 11.32 -1.65
C VAL A 56 31.20 11.14 -0.63
N PHE A 57 32.35 11.73 -0.89
CA PHE A 57 33.55 11.73 -0.05
C PHE A 57 33.86 13.13 0.51
N CYS A 58 32.93 14.08 0.42
CA CYS A 58 33.15 15.50 0.75
C CYS A 58 34.30 16.15 -0.03
N GLU A 59 34.53 15.66 -1.24
CA GLU A 59 35.62 16.04 -2.13
C GLU A 59 35.39 17.36 -2.85
N ILE A 60 34.12 17.78 -2.99
CA ILE A 60 33.73 18.94 -3.78
C ILE A 60 33.65 20.17 -2.88
N GLU A 61 34.49 21.17 -3.14
CA GLU A 61 34.44 22.46 -2.45
C GLU A 61 33.33 23.33 -3.03
N ILE A 62 32.43 23.83 -2.18
CA ILE A 62 31.29 24.68 -2.57
C ILE A 62 31.82 26.04 -3.02
N SER A 63 32.30 26.09 -4.26
CA SER A 63 32.78 27.29 -4.94
C SER A 63 31.60 28.11 -5.47
N GLY A 64 30.71 28.53 -4.59
CA GLY A 64 29.87 29.74 -4.68
C GLY A 64 28.90 30.00 -5.85
N ARG A 65 28.96 29.36 -7.02
CA ARG A 65 28.05 29.69 -8.15
C ARG A 65 27.78 28.49 -9.07
N PHE A 66 26.75 27.70 -8.75
CA PHE A 66 26.05 26.93 -9.78
C PHE A 66 25.07 27.86 -10.51
N THR A 67 25.10 27.88 -11.84
CA THR A 67 24.27 28.75 -12.68
C THR A 67 22.85 28.22 -12.84
N THR A 68 22.68 26.90 -12.85
CA THR A 68 21.39 26.20 -12.89
C THR A 68 21.43 24.99 -11.95
N PRO A 69 20.69 25.03 -10.83
CA PRO A 69 20.57 23.92 -9.89
C PRO A 69 20.09 22.61 -10.53
N ALA A 70 20.85 21.55 -10.33
CA ALA A 70 20.52 20.18 -10.71
C ALA A 70 20.16 19.33 -9.48
N PHE A 71 19.24 18.39 -9.69
CA PHE A 71 18.66 17.49 -8.71
C PHE A 71 18.85 16.04 -9.19
N TYR A 72 19.18 15.10 -8.30
CA TYR A 72 19.42 13.69 -8.65
C TYR A 72 18.36 12.71 -8.11
N GLY A 73 17.20 13.21 -7.68
CA GLY A 73 16.07 12.40 -7.23
C GLY A 73 15.92 12.26 -5.71
N ARG A 74 16.97 12.57 -4.93
CA ARG A 74 16.88 12.78 -3.46
C ARG A 74 17.31 14.18 -3.03
N SER A 75 17.78 15.00 -3.98
CA SER A 75 18.13 16.40 -3.74
C SER A 75 16.90 17.23 -3.41
N TYR A 76 17.03 18.17 -2.48
CA TYR A 76 15.95 19.10 -2.18
C TYR A 76 16.42 20.48 -1.77
N VAL A 77 15.52 21.45 -1.95
CA VAL A 77 15.64 22.80 -1.38
C VAL A 77 14.46 23.02 -0.46
N ARG A 78 14.73 23.36 0.81
CA ARG A 78 13.73 23.73 1.82
C ARG A 78 13.59 25.24 1.86
N LEU A 79 12.38 25.74 1.67
CA LEU A 79 12.01 27.15 1.66
C LEU A 79 11.02 27.46 2.80
N LYS A 80 10.88 28.74 3.14
CA LYS A 80 9.83 29.22 4.06
C LYS A 80 8.41 28.82 3.61
N PRO A 81 7.42 28.74 4.53
CA PRO A 81 6.02 28.42 4.20
C PRO A 81 5.43 29.35 3.14
N LEU A 82 4.61 28.83 2.23
CA LEU A 82 3.98 29.62 1.18
C LEU A 82 2.87 30.52 1.74
N LYS A 83 2.92 31.81 1.40
CA LYS A 83 1.83 32.77 1.68
C LYS A 83 0.71 32.61 0.65
N ALA A 84 -0.10 31.56 0.81
CA ALA A 84 -1.02 31.11 -0.23
C ALA A 84 -2.52 31.19 0.14
N TYR A 85 -2.92 31.88 1.22
CA TYR A 85 -4.24 31.74 1.86
C TYR A 85 -5.45 31.86 0.91
N TYR A 86 -5.60 32.96 0.16
CA TYR A 86 -6.68 33.11 -0.85
C TYR A 86 -6.20 33.06 -2.30
N LYS A 87 -4.89 33.17 -2.52
CA LYS A 87 -4.30 33.21 -3.84
C LYS A 87 -2.92 32.55 -3.83
N LEU A 88 -2.60 31.84 -4.89
CA LEU A 88 -1.28 31.28 -5.16
C LEU A 88 -0.92 31.54 -6.62
N SER A 89 0.35 31.84 -6.88
CA SER A 89 0.89 31.91 -8.24
C SER A 89 2.31 31.38 -8.19
N VAL A 90 2.60 30.34 -8.96
CA VAL A 90 3.94 29.75 -9.04
C VAL A 90 4.31 29.59 -10.51
N GLU A 91 5.53 29.98 -10.86
CA GLU A 91 6.13 29.72 -12.17
C GLU A 91 7.45 28.97 -11.98
N ILE A 92 7.63 27.85 -12.69
CA ILE A 92 8.86 27.04 -12.65
C ILE A 92 9.33 26.81 -14.09
N GLU A 93 10.62 26.98 -14.34
CA GLU A 93 11.27 26.46 -15.57
C GLU A 93 12.20 25.31 -15.19
N PHE A 94 11.85 24.11 -15.62
CA PHE A 94 12.54 22.87 -15.26
C PHE A 94 12.86 22.02 -16.46
N LYS A 95 13.83 21.13 -16.32
CA LYS A 95 14.13 20.05 -17.26
C LYS A 95 14.16 18.75 -16.47
N SER A 96 13.43 17.73 -16.90
CA SER A 96 13.43 16.41 -16.27
C SER A 96 14.02 15.37 -17.20
N TYR A 97 14.76 14.41 -16.64
CA TYR A 97 15.23 13.23 -17.38
C TYR A 97 14.32 12.01 -17.17
N ASN A 98 13.38 12.10 -16.23
CA ASN A 98 12.43 11.04 -15.90
C ASN A 98 10.99 11.48 -16.15
N GLU A 99 10.10 10.52 -16.35
CA GLU A 99 8.66 10.73 -16.47
C GLU A 99 7.98 10.99 -15.11
N ASP A 100 8.67 10.80 -13.99
CA ASP A 100 8.17 11.12 -12.65
C ASP A 100 9.16 12.03 -11.91
N GLY A 101 8.66 13.03 -11.17
CA GLY A 101 9.50 13.96 -10.42
C GLY A 101 8.73 15.00 -9.59
N ILE A 102 9.04 15.12 -8.30
CA ILE A 102 8.48 16.17 -7.41
C ILE A 102 9.10 17.52 -7.75
N LEU A 103 8.28 18.54 -8.04
CA LEU A 103 8.76 19.90 -8.31
C LEU A 103 8.55 20.82 -7.10
N LEU A 104 7.39 20.78 -6.46
CA LEU A 104 7.06 21.60 -5.29
C LEU A 104 6.08 20.89 -4.36
N TYR A 105 6.26 21.01 -3.03
CA TYR A 105 5.28 20.57 -2.02
C TYR A 105 5.26 21.49 -0.78
N ASN A 106 4.07 21.79 -0.25
CA ASN A 106 3.88 22.47 1.03
C ASN A 106 2.57 22.02 1.70
N GLN A 107 2.51 21.99 3.04
CA GLN A 107 1.44 21.35 3.81
C GLN A 107 1.10 22.10 5.12
N GLN A 108 -0.05 21.78 5.70
CA GLN A 108 -0.51 22.32 6.98
C GLN A 108 0.15 21.62 8.17
N LYS A 109 0.26 20.28 8.14
CA LYS A 109 0.81 19.49 9.25
C LYS A 109 1.93 18.58 8.77
N ALA A 110 2.92 18.34 9.63
CA ALA A 110 4.09 17.52 9.34
C ALA A 110 3.80 16.09 8.85
N ASP A 111 2.64 15.51 9.19
CA ASP A 111 2.21 14.17 8.79
C ASP A 111 1.44 14.12 7.45
N GLY A 112 1.25 15.27 6.81
CA GLY A 112 0.48 15.41 5.57
C GLY A 112 -1.03 15.48 5.76
N LEU A 113 -1.53 15.61 6.99
CA LEU A 113 -2.95 15.89 7.24
C LEU A 113 -3.28 17.39 7.06
N GLY A 114 -4.49 17.65 6.57
CA GLY A 114 -5.01 19.00 6.38
C GLY A 114 -4.68 19.56 5.00
N ASP A 115 -4.60 20.88 4.93
CA ASP A 115 -4.41 21.61 3.68
C ASP A 115 -3.03 21.36 3.07
N TYR A 116 -2.94 21.27 1.75
CA TYR A 116 -1.65 21.15 1.06
C TYR A 116 -1.71 21.67 -0.37
N VAL A 117 -0.52 21.85 -0.95
CA VAL A 117 -0.34 22.11 -2.36
C VAL A 117 0.87 21.36 -2.91
N SER A 118 0.74 20.79 -4.11
CA SER A 118 1.79 20.04 -4.78
C SER A 118 1.85 20.32 -6.29
N LEU A 119 3.06 20.20 -6.84
CA LEU A 119 3.34 20.26 -8.27
C LEU A 119 4.36 19.16 -8.60
N ALA A 120 4.02 18.25 -9.51
CA ALA A 120 4.86 17.11 -9.85
C ALA A 120 4.67 16.66 -11.30
N ILE A 121 5.65 15.93 -11.82
CA ILE A 121 5.55 15.18 -13.08
C ILE A 121 5.14 13.74 -12.71
N ILE A 122 4.09 13.22 -13.34
CA ILE A 122 3.54 11.89 -13.09
C ILE A 122 3.27 11.21 -14.43
N LYS A 123 4.00 10.15 -14.76
CA LYS A 123 3.96 9.42 -16.05
C LYS A 123 4.14 10.34 -17.26
N GLY A 124 4.96 11.37 -17.10
CA GLY A 124 5.31 12.37 -18.09
C GLY A 124 4.39 13.60 -18.10
N PHE A 125 3.30 13.62 -17.32
CA PHE A 125 2.37 14.75 -17.31
C PHE A 125 2.57 15.60 -16.06
N VAL A 126 2.43 16.92 -16.17
CA VAL A 126 2.50 17.82 -15.02
C VAL A 126 1.15 17.80 -14.30
N GLU A 127 1.16 17.55 -13.00
CA GLU A 127 -0.01 17.63 -12.13
C GLU A 127 0.15 18.72 -11.07
N PHE A 128 -0.84 19.59 -10.98
CA PHE A 128 -1.04 20.58 -9.92
C PHE A 128 -2.16 20.10 -9.00
N ARG A 129 -1.85 19.87 -7.72
CA ARG A 129 -2.83 19.43 -6.73
C ARG A 129 -2.89 20.37 -5.54
N TYR A 130 -4.08 20.54 -4.97
CA TYR A 130 -4.26 21.26 -3.71
C TYR A 130 -5.53 20.82 -2.98
N ASP A 131 -5.48 20.80 -1.65
CA ASP A 131 -6.63 20.48 -0.79
C ASP A 131 -6.86 21.63 0.20
N LEU A 132 -8.14 21.97 0.40
CA LEU A 132 -8.62 23.03 1.30
C LEU A 132 -9.45 22.45 2.48
N GLY A 133 -9.27 21.16 2.75
CA GLY A 133 -9.90 20.41 3.85
C GLY A 133 -11.15 19.61 3.45
N SER A 134 -11.41 19.40 2.16
CA SER A 134 -12.59 18.68 1.67
C SER A 134 -12.30 17.77 0.47
N GLY A 135 -11.03 17.42 0.30
CA GLY A 135 -10.54 16.56 -0.77
C GLY A 135 -9.79 17.36 -1.84
N PRO A 136 -8.81 16.74 -2.51
CA PRO A 136 -7.89 17.45 -3.38
C PRO A 136 -8.51 17.77 -4.74
N ALA A 137 -8.27 18.99 -5.22
CA ALA A 137 -8.34 19.30 -6.64
C ALA A 137 -7.08 18.75 -7.32
N VAL A 138 -7.26 18.10 -8.49
CA VAL A 138 -6.15 17.61 -9.32
C VAL A 138 -6.32 18.17 -10.73
N ILE A 139 -5.33 18.94 -11.18
CA ILE A 139 -5.30 19.55 -12.51
C ILE A 139 -4.07 18.99 -13.22
N ARG A 140 -4.28 18.28 -14.33
CA ARG A 140 -3.22 17.57 -15.06
C ARG A 140 -3.05 18.17 -16.45
N SER A 141 -1.82 18.25 -16.94
CA SER A 141 -1.54 18.66 -18.31
C SER A 141 -2.15 17.69 -19.33
N LEU A 142 -2.51 18.19 -20.51
CA LEU A 142 -3.04 17.37 -21.61
C LEU A 142 -1.97 16.51 -22.28
N GLU A 143 -0.75 17.04 -22.33
CA GLU A 143 0.38 16.45 -23.01
C GLU A 143 1.48 16.14 -22.02
N LYS A 144 2.33 15.19 -22.43
CA LYS A 144 3.54 14.85 -21.69
C LYS A 144 4.61 15.91 -21.94
N VAL A 145 5.37 16.24 -20.90
CA VAL A 145 6.62 16.99 -21.06
C VAL A 145 7.69 16.07 -21.66
N GLU A 146 8.52 16.62 -22.54
CA GLU A 146 9.60 15.89 -23.20
C GLU A 146 10.79 15.76 -22.26
N THR A 147 11.25 14.54 -22.01
CA THR A 147 12.44 14.32 -21.19
C THR A 147 13.66 14.93 -21.86
N GLY A 148 14.53 15.57 -21.08
CA GLY A 148 15.76 16.17 -21.55
C GLY A 148 15.62 17.60 -22.11
N LYS A 149 14.41 18.16 -22.16
CA LYS A 149 14.15 19.55 -22.55
C LYS A 149 13.66 20.40 -21.38
N PHE A 150 13.86 21.72 -21.50
CA PHE A 150 13.31 22.68 -20.55
C PHE A 150 11.84 22.96 -20.88
N HIS A 151 11.01 22.88 -19.85
CA HIS A 151 9.59 23.20 -19.86
C HIS A 151 9.31 24.31 -18.85
N LYS A 152 8.39 25.19 -19.19
CA LYS A 152 7.88 26.26 -18.33
C LYS A 152 6.50 25.87 -17.82
N ILE A 153 6.27 25.96 -16.51
CA ILE A 153 4.95 25.72 -15.93
C ILE A 153 4.51 26.93 -15.13
N VAL A 154 3.23 27.28 -15.27
CA VAL A 154 2.59 28.36 -14.52
C VAL A 154 1.34 27.82 -13.88
N ILE A 155 1.26 27.89 -12.55
CA ILE A 155 0.04 27.58 -11.81
C ILE A 155 -0.50 28.82 -11.13
N LYS A 156 -1.83 28.93 -11.08
CA LYS A 156 -2.54 29.96 -10.34
C LYS A 156 -3.68 29.35 -9.56
N ARG A 157 -3.88 29.80 -8.33
CA ARG A 157 -5.07 29.51 -7.53
C ARG A 157 -5.70 30.81 -7.07
N TYR A 158 -7.02 30.93 -7.18
CA TYR A 158 -7.80 32.00 -6.59
C TYR A 158 -9.02 31.41 -5.89
N HIS A 159 -9.05 31.49 -4.56
CA HIS A 159 -10.00 30.73 -3.74
C HIS A 159 -9.97 29.25 -4.14
N ARG A 160 -11.11 28.66 -4.50
CA ARG A 160 -11.18 27.24 -4.84
C ARG A 160 -10.70 26.92 -6.26
N ASP A 161 -10.62 27.92 -7.14
CA ASP A 161 -10.32 27.72 -8.55
C ASP A 161 -8.81 27.68 -8.79
N GLY A 162 -8.36 26.68 -9.54
CA GLY A 162 -6.98 26.44 -9.90
C GLY A 162 -6.81 26.42 -11.42
N MET A 163 -5.61 26.76 -11.87
CA MET A 163 -5.19 26.77 -13.27
C MET A 163 -3.77 26.24 -13.38
N LEU A 164 -3.51 25.42 -14.40
CA LEU A 164 -2.18 24.94 -14.79
C LEU A 164 -1.96 25.22 -16.27
N LYS A 165 -0.83 25.84 -16.60
CA LYS A 165 -0.33 25.99 -17.96
C LYS A 165 1.05 25.38 -18.08
N VAL A 166 1.29 24.60 -19.13
CA VAL A 166 2.60 24.03 -19.47
C VAL A 166 3.03 24.59 -20.83
N ASP A 167 4.23 25.16 -20.88
CA ASP A 167 4.82 25.88 -21.99
C ASP A 167 3.87 26.93 -22.58
N ASP A 168 3.72 26.93 -23.90
CA ASP A 168 2.77 27.75 -24.64
C ASP A 168 1.43 27.01 -24.86
N GLY A 169 1.19 25.90 -24.14
CA GLY A 169 -0.01 25.08 -24.21
C GLY A 169 -1.26 25.75 -23.60
N GLU A 170 -2.36 24.99 -23.58
CA GLU A 170 -3.66 25.47 -23.07
C GLU A 170 -3.71 25.55 -21.53
N ASP A 171 -4.56 26.46 -21.04
CA ASP A 171 -4.83 26.63 -19.61
C ASP A 171 -5.80 25.55 -19.11
N MET A 172 -5.32 24.64 -18.26
CA MET A 172 -6.12 23.59 -17.63
C MET A 172 -6.73 24.08 -16.33
N GLY A 173 -8.04 23.93 -16.16
CA GLY A 173 -8.78 24.37 -14.99
C GLY A 173 -9.17 23.25 -14.04
N GLY A 174 -9.29 23.58 -12.75
CA GLY A 174 -9.90 22.70 -11.75
C GLY A 174 -10.41 23.48 -10.56
N GLN A 175 -11.21 22.82 -9.71
CA GLN A 175 -11.78 23.45 -8.53
C GLN A 175 -11.77 22.47 -7.35
N ALA A 176 -11.40 22.96 -6.18
CA ALA A 176 -11.45 22.19 -4.94
C ALA A 176 -12.89 22.02 -4.44
N SER A 177 -13.18 20.81 -3.94
CA SER A 177 -14.46 20.42 -3.34
C SER A 177 -14.68 21.13 -2.00
N GLY A 178 -15.94 21.16 -1.53
CA GLY A 178 -16.32 21.80 -0.26
C GLY A 178 -16.47 23.33 -0.31
N HIS A 179 -16.64 23.96 0.85
CA HIS A 179 -16.91 25.41 0.98
C HIS A 179 -15.69 26.24 1.35
N SER A 180 -14.62 25.61 1.81
CA SER A 180 -13.37 26.26 2.19
C SER A 180 -12.71 26.95 1.00
N LYS A 181 -12.29 28.20 1.19
CA LYS A 181 -11.54 28.99 0.20
C LYS A 181 -10.09 29.22 0.61
N ALA A 182 -9.81 29.05 1.90
CA ALA A 182 -8.51 29.22 2.51
C ALA A 182 -7.63 28.00 2.25
N LEU A 183 -6.35 28.24 2.00
CA LEU A 183 -5.29 27.24 1.98
C LEU A 183 -4.33 27.57 3.13
N ASP A 184 -4.46 26.85 4.24
CA ASP A 184 -3.69 27.09 5.47
C ASP A 184 -2.43 26.22 5.51
N LEU A 185 -1.30 26.80 5.10
CA LEU A 185 -0.01 26.11 5.07
C LEU A 185 0.86 26.60 6.23
N GLN A 186 1.28 25.70 7.10
CA GLN A 186 2.05 26.03 8.31
C GLN A 186 3.47 25.47 8.27
N GLU A 187 3.69 24.38 7.52
CA GLU A 187 5.00 23.76 7.37
C GLU A 187 5.86 24.44 6.28
N ASP A 188 7.12 24.05 6.19
CA ASP A 188 8.05 24.51 5.16
C ASP A 188 7.70 23.98 3.75
N THR A 189 8.22 24.66 2.73
CA THR A 189 8.04 24.29 1.32
C THR A 189 9.26 23.55 0.80
N PHE A 190 9.06 22.50 0.03
CA PHE A 190 10.13 21.69 -0.53
C PHE A 190 10.12 21.70 -2.06
N ILE A 191 11.30 21.82 -2.66
CA ILE A 191 11.54 21.74 -4.10
C ILE A 191 12.40 20.52 -4.39
N GLY A 192 12.04 19.72 -5.40
CA GLY A 192 12.83 18.58 -5.87
C GLY A 192 12.60 17.26 -5.13
N TYR A 193 12.58 17.28 -3.79
CA TYR A 193 12.26 16.10 -2.98
C TYR A 193 11.82 16.53 -1.57
N ILE A 194 11.14 15.65 -0.83
CA ILE A 194 10.80 15.86 0.58
C ILE A 194 11.29 14.66 1.41
N PRO A 195 12.20 14.86 2.38
CA PRO A 195 12.63 13.79 3.28
C PRO A 195 11.59 13.59 4.39
N THR A 196 10.80 12.52 4.31
CA THR A 196 9.78 12.19 5.31
C THR A 196 9.53 10.68 5.42
N ASN A 197 9.06 10.23 6.58
CA ASN A 197 8.61 8.85 6.83
C ASN A 197 7.09 8.68 6.68
N HIS A 198 6.36 9.77 6.41
CA HIS A 198 4.90 9.76 6.28
C HIS A 198 4.49 9.50 4.82
N SER A 199 4.03 8.29 4.51
CA SER A 199 3.61 7.90 3.15
C SER A 199 2.52 8.79 2.56
N ARG A 200 1.63 9.33 3.40
CA ARG A 200 0.55 10.27 3.05
C ARG A 200 1.03 11.48 2.26
N ILE A 201 2.24 11.97 2.54
CA ILE A 201 2.82 13.11 1.82
C ILE A 201 3.02 12.79 0.33
N TYR A 202 3.53 11.59 0.02
CA TYR A 202 3.71 11.17 -1.37
C TYR A 202 2.37 10.83 -2.04
N GLU A 203 1.34 10.43 -1.28
CA GLU A 203 -0.04 10.30 -1.79
C GLU A 203 -0.62 11.67 -2.18
N ASN A 204 -0.42 12.68 -1.33
CA ASN A 204 -0.80 14.06 -1.60
C ASN A 204 -0.10 14.61 -2.86
N ILE A 205 1.19 14.27 -3.06
CA ILE A 205 1.95 14.71 -4.23
C ILE A 205 1.60 13.91 -5.50
N GLY A 206 1.32 12.61 -5.36
CA GLY A 206 1.04 11.69 -6.47
C GLY A 206 2.26 10.93 -7.00
N THR A 207 3.47 11.20 -6.49
CA THR A 207 4.71 10.45 -6.76
C THR A 207 5.67 10.53 -5.58
N ASP A 208 6.48 9.49 -5.37
CA ASP A 208 7.57 9.42 -4.40
C ASP A 208 8.94 9.74 -5.02
N LYS A 209 8.99 9.91 -6.35
CA LYS A 209 10.23 10.16 -7.10
C LYS A 209 10.58 11.63 -7.04
N GLY A 210 11.71 11.97 -6.42
CA GLY A 210 12.24 13.33 -6.51
C GLY A 210 12.70 13.68 -7.93
N LEU A 211 12.84 14.97 -8.22
CA LEU A 211 13.29 15.46 -9.52
C LEU A 211 14.70 14.95 -9.83
N GLN A 212 14.86 14.29 -10.97
CA GLN A 212 16.15 14.07 -11.61
C GLN A 212 16.23 14.95 -12.84
N GLY A 213 16.91 16.08 -12.72
CA GLY A 213 16.75 17.17 -13.67
C GLY A 213 17.28 18.49 -13.15
N CYS A 214 16.91 19.58 -13.80
CA CYS A 214 17.41 20.91 -13.49
C CYS A 214 16.24 21.88 -13.30
N ILE A 215 16.34 22.81 -12.34
CA ILE A 215 15.38 23.93 -12.21
C ILE A 215 16.18 25.21 -12.35
N ARG A 216 15.96 25.94 -13.44
CA ARG A 216 16.67 27.19 -13.69
C ARG A 216 15.93 28.43 -13.18
N LYS A 217 14.63 28.30 -12.91
CA LYS A 217 13.79 29.43 -12.47
C LYS A 217 12.66 28.98 -11.57
N LEU A 218 12.43 29.75 -10.50
CA LEU A 218 11.27 29.65 -9.62
C LEU A 218 10.75 31.06 -9.30
N LYS A 219 9.48 31.32 -9.53
CA LYS A 219 8.79 32.53 -9.07
C LYS A 219 7.61 32.17 -8.19
N LEU A 220 7.51 32.84 -7.04
CA LEU A 220 6.41 32.73 -6.09
C LEU A 220 5.70 34.09 -6.01
N GLY A 221 4.50 34.18 -6.56
CA GLY A 221 3.80 35.45 -6.75
C GLY A 221 4.53 36.35 -7.75
N ARG A 222 5.00 37.52 -7.29
CA ARG A 222 5.83 38.44 -8.09
C ARG A 222 7.33 38.30 -7.80
N GLN A 223 7.69 37.48 -6.81
CA GLN A 223 9.07 37.35 -6.34
C GLN A 223 9.76 36.20 -7.06
N GLU A 224 10.91 36.48 -7.66
CA GLU A 224 11.82 35.45 -8.15
C GLU A 224 12.67 34.93 -6.99
N VAL A 225 12.70 33.61 -6.83
CA VAL A 225 13.37 32.94 -5.70
C VAL A 225 14.56 32.18 -6.26
N GLY A 226 15.76 32.66 -5.93
CA GLY A 226 17.00 31.92 -6.19
C GLY A 226 17.03 30.65 -5.35
N LEU A 227 17.34 29.52 -5.98
CA LEU A 227 17.44 28.21 -5.32
C LEU A 227 18.85 27.92 -4.75
N ASN A 228 19.71 28.95 -4.72
CA ASN A 228 21.03 28.91 -4.09
C ASN A 228 20.95 29.52 -2.68
N ILE A 229 21.57 28.86 -1.70
CA ILE A 229 21.56 29.26 -0.28
C ILE A 229 22.16 30.65 -0.02
N HIS A 230 23.01 31.14 -0.93
CA HIS A 230 23.61 32.49 -0.84
C HIS A 230 22.85 33.57 -1.63
N GLN A 231 21.75 33.22 -2.31
CA GLN A 231 21.04 34.13 -3.21
C GLN A 231 19.65 34.55 -2.72
N SER A 232 19.06 33.88 -1.72
CA SER A 232 17.71 34.22 -1.28
C SER A 232 17.43 33.92 0.19
N ASP A 233 16.90 34.92 0.90
CA ASP A 233 16.39 34.79 2.28
C ASP A 233 15.19 33.84 2.41
N TRP A 234 14.65 33.33 1.30
CA TRP A 234 13.61 32.31 1.29
C TRP A 234 14.14 30.90 1.53
N VAL A 235 15.41 30.64 1.20
CA VAL A 235 16.03 29.32 1.30
C VAL A 235 16.49 29.06 2.73
N LEU A 236 15.98 27.99 3.33
CA LEU A 236 16.32 27.55 4.68
C LEU A 236 17.40 26.46 4.70
N LYS A 237 17.44 25.60 3.66
CA LYS A 237 18.45 24.52 3.51
C LYS A 237 18.48 24.02 2.06
N THR A 238 19.66 23.62 1.59
CA THR A 238 19.86 22.85 0.35
C THR A 238 20.51 21.50 0.69
N GLU A 239 20.16 20.46 -0.06
CA GLU A 239 20.75 19.12 0.08
C GLU A 239 20.95 18.52 -1.32
N GLY A 240 22.19 18.13 -1.66
CA GLY A 240 22.48 17.40 -2.90
C GLY A 240 22.28 18.16 -4.22
N ILE A 241 22.48 19.47 -4.23
CA ILE A 241 22.34 20.35 -5.42
C ILE A 241 23.71 20.58 -6.10
N TYR A 242 23.76 20.52 -7.44
CA TYR A 242 24.98 20.73 -8.27
C TYR A 242 24.68 21.52 -9.57
N ASP A 243 25.67 21.75 -10.46
CA ASP A 243 25.51 22.50 -11.74
C ASP A 243 25.09 21.57 -12.91
N CYS A 244 24.35 22.10 -13.89
CA CYS A 244 23.69 21.37 -14.97
C CYS A 244 24.48 21.33 -16.32
N SER A 245 25.78 21.69 -16.38
CA SER A 245 26.54 21.89 -17.64
C SER A 245 27.47 20.71 -18.07
N GLN A 246 27.09 20.04 -19.19
CA GLN A 246 27.68 18.98 -20.08
C GLN A 246 28.63 17.86 -19.55
N HIS A 247 28.28 16.58 -19.87
CA HIS A 247 28.85 15.33 -19.31
C HIS A 247 28.88 14.12 -20.29
N ALA A 248 29.85 13.19 -20.16
CA ALA A 248 30.16 11.95 -20.93
C ALA A 248 29.04 10.89 -20.99
N CYS A 249 27.96 11.09 -20.25
CA CYS A 249 26.74 10.29 -20.34
C CYS A 249 25.79 10.72 -21.47
N THR A 250 26.21 11.68 -22.31
CA THR A 250 25.42 12.20 -23.44
C THR A 250 25.14 11.16 -24.53
N ALA A 251 26.02 10.15 -24.70
CA ALA A 251 25.82 9.08 -25.69
C ALA A 251 24.92 7.92 -25.20
N THR A 252 24.37 8.01 -23.97
CA THR A 252 23.53 6.97 -23.34
C THR A 252 24.11 5.54 -23.38
N PRO A 253 25.36 5.32 -22.92
CA PRO A 253 26.04 4.03 -23.06
C PRO A 253 25.48 2.90 -22.17
N CYS A 254 24.75 3.23 -21.10
CA CYS A 254 24.15 2.25 -20.19
C CYS A 254 22.77 1.78 -20.69
N ARG A 255 22.62 0.47 -20.90
CA ARG A 255 21.37 -0.12 -21.41
C ARG A 255 20.34 -0.30 -20.29
N ASN A 256 19.10 -0.61 -20.66
CA ASN A 256 18.01 -0.96 -19.73
C ASN A 256 17.78 0.03 -18.56
N LYS A 257 17.81 1.33 -18.88
CA LYS A 257 17.64 2.42 -17.89
C LYS A 257 18.74 2.47 -16.82
N GLY A 258 19.91 1.86 -17.07
CA GLY A 258 21.11 2.04 -16.27
C GLY A 258 21.48 3.52 -16.19
N ARG A 259 21.76 3.97 -14.97
CA ARG A 259 22.17 5.34 -14.69
C ARG A 259 23.68 5.44 -14.96
N CYS A 260 24.02 6.16 -16.01
CA CYS A 260 25.39 6.47 -16.37
C CYS A 260 25.97 7.48 -15.37
N PHE A 261 27.19 7.23 -14.92
CA PHE A 261 27.98 8.10 -14.07
C PHE A 261 29.30 8.41 -14.77
N GLU A 262 29.72 9.67 -14.71
CA GLU A 262 30.99 10.12 -15.24
C GLU A 262 32.14 9.82 -14.28
N MET A 263 33.32 9.51 -14.83
CA MET A 263 34.60 9.45 -14.14
C MET A 263 35.63 10.20 -14.98
N GLY A 264 35.63 11.53 -14.91
CA GLY A 264 36.44 12.36 -15.81
C GLY A 264 35.98 12.20 -17.26
N ASP A 265 36.89 11.85 -18.18
CA ASP A 265 36.56 11.55 -19.59
C ASP A 265 35.94 10.14 -19.81
N LEU A 266 35.79 9.33 -18.76
CA LEU A 266 35.26 7.96 -18.78
C LEU A 266 33.84 7.88 -18.16
N PHE A 267 33.16 6.73 -18.32
CA PHE A 267 31.86 6.48 -17.71
C PHE A 267 31.78 5.12 -17.00
N THR A 268 30.91 5.02 -16.00
CA THR A 268 30.52 3.79 -15.32
C THR A 268 28.99 3.69 -15.25
N CYS A 269 28.44 2.48 -15.35
CA CYS A 269 26.99 2.29 -15.36
C CYS A 269 26.52 1.71 -14.03
N ALA A 270 25.67 2.45 -13.32
CA ALA A 270 24.88 1.86 -12.25
C ALA A 270 23.55 1.40 -12.79
N CYS A 271 23.39 0.09 -12.81
CA CYS A 271 22.21 -0.52 -13.37
C CYS A 271 20.97 -0.18 -12.55
N ALA A 272 19.86 0.03 -13.25
CA ALA A 272 18.58 0.23 -12.61
C ALA A 272 18.31 -0.94 -11.67
N PRO A 273 17.59 -0.71 -10.55
CA PRO A 273 17.11 -1.81 -9.73
C PRO A 273 16.50 -2.80 -10.68
N HIS A 274 17.01 -4.01 -10.54
CA HIS A 274 16.68 -5.09 -11.40
C HIS A 274 17.41 -5.24 -12.72
N TYR A 275 18.64 -4.75 -12.83
CA TYR A 275 19.54 -5.07 -13.94
C TYR A 275 20.99 -5.15 -13.45
N GLN A 276 21.86 -5.89 -14.14
CA GLN A 276 23.26 -6.15 -13.76
C GLN A 276 24.18 -6.26 -15.00
N GLY A 277 25.50 -6.20 -14.80
CA GLY A 277 26.52 -6.19 -15.87
C GLY A 277 27.13 -4.80 -16.11
N ASP A 278 28.30 -4.73 -16.76
CA ASP A 278 29.11 -3.49 -16.87
C ASP A 278 28.40 -2.38 -17.65
N VAL A 279 27.42 -2.74 -18.49
CA VAL A 279 26.54 -1.80 -19.21
C VAL A 279 25.05 -2.12 -19.02
N CYS A 280 24.71 -2.86 -17.95
CA CYS A 280 23.34 -3.14 -17.53
C CYS A 280 22.52 -4.01 -18.48
N GLU A 281 23.17 -4.97 -19.13
CA GLU A 281 22.58 -5.85 -20.13
C GLU A 281 21.75 -7.02 -19.55
N LYS A 282 21.78 -7.28 -18.24
CA LYS A 282 21.09 -8.41 -17.56
C LYS A 282 19.96 -7.89 -16.63
N THR A 283 18.83 -8.61 -16.42
CA THR A 283 17.59 -8.21 -15.67
C THR A 283 17.37 -8.89 -14.27
N ASP A 284 16.46 -8.34 -13.44
CA ASP A 284 15.89 -8.77 -12.13
C ASP A 284 14.38 -8.28 -12.10
N ASP A 285 13.61 -8.32 -10.99
CA ASP A 285 12.11 -8.19 -11.03
C ASP A 285 11.42 -7.16 -10.06
N PRO A 286 10.62 -6.14 -10.52
CA PRO A 286 9.90 -5.12 -9.71
C PRO A 286 8.76 -5.62 -8.80
N CYS A 287 8.57 -6.93 -8.71
CA CYS A 287 7.73 -7.57 -7.70
C CYS A 287 8.43 -7.84 -6.36
N ALA A 288 9.71 -7.48 -6.24
CA ALA A 288 10.58 -7.84 -5.10
C ALA A 288 10.09 -7.41 -3.70
N SER A 289 9.28 -6.36 -3.59
CA SER A 289 8.75 -5.84 -2.30
C SER A 289 7.24 -6.05 -2.09
N ASN A 290 6.57 -6.76 -3.00
CA ASN A 290 5.13 -7.06 -3.05
C ASN A 290 4.17 -5.96 -2.49
N PRO A 291 4.04 -4.82 -3.20
CA PRO A 291 3.28 -3.62 -2.79
C PRO A 291 1.74 -3.73 -2.81
N CYS A 292 1.19 -4.94 -2.81
CA CYS A 292 -0.25 -5.23 -2.81
C CYS A 292 -0.75 -5.57 -1.40
N HIS A 293 -2.06 -5.42 -1.11
CA HIS A 293 -2.68 -5.75 0.18
C HIS A 293 -2.36 -7.19 0.59
N TYR A 294 -2.28 -7.46 1.89
CA TYR A 294 -1.62 -8.66 2.42
C TYR A 294 -2.09 -9.93 1.67
N ARG A 295 -1.15 -10.58 0.95
CA ARG A 295 -1.26 -11.79 0.10
C ARG A 295 -1.68 -11.65 -1.38
N SER A 296 -1.99 -10.46 -1.89
CA SER A 296 -2.20 -10.20 -3.32
C SER A 296 -0.89 -10.36 -4.12
N LYS A 297 -0.99 -10.67 -5.43
CA LYS A 297 0.19 -10.98 -6.27
C LYS A 297 0.56 -9.77 -7.14
N CYS A 298 1.73 -9.22 -6.90
CA CYS A 298 2.29 -8.17 -7.73
C CYS A 298 2.80 -8.78 -9.06
N ARG A 299 2.50 -8.15 -10.19
CA ARG A 299 3.18 -8.41 -11.47
C ARG A 299 3.68 -7.11 -12.12
N PRO A 300 4.81 -7.15 -12.85
CA PRO A 300 5.34 -5.97 -13.52
C PRO A 300 4.38 -5.49 -14.62
N HIS A 301 4.04 -4.20 -14.65
CA HIS A 301 3.20 -3.63 -15.70
C HIS A 301 3.57 -2.16 -15.97
N LEU A 302 4.02 -1.88 -17.21
CA LEU A 302 4.36 -0.53 -17.71
C LEU A 302 5.24 0.31 -16.75
N GLY A 303 6.31 -0.29 -16.19
CA GLY A 303 7.25 0.40 -15.28
C GLY A 303 6.71 0.63 -13.86
N SER A 304 5.53 0.09 -13.56
CA SER A 304 4.91 -0.03 -12.25
C SER A 304 4.67 -1.52 -11.97
N PHE A 305 3.96 -1.80 -10.89
CA PHE A 305 3.29 -3.07 -10.69
C PHE A 305 1.79 -2.95 -10.93
N LEU A 306 1.19 -4.05 -11.36
CA LEU A 306 -0.24 -4.32 -11.23
C LEU A 306 -0.40 -5.27 -10.05
N CYS A 307 -1.31 -4.93 -9.14
CA CYS A 307 -1.72 -5.87 -8.12
C CYS A 307 -2.82 -6.75 -8.67
N ASP A 308 -2.51 -8.02 -8.88
CA ASP A 308 -3.52 -9.05 -8.94
C ASP A 308 -4.13 -9.06 -7.53
N CYS A 309 -5.32 -8.47 -7.40
CA CYS A 309 -5.98 -8.19 -6.14
C CYS A 309 -6.79 -9.34 -5.60
N LEU A 310 -6.40 -9.87 -4.44
CA LEU A 310 -7.15 -10.85 -3.68
C LEU A 310 -8.66 -10.56 -3.81
N PRO A 311 -9.47 -11.39 -4.45
CA PRO A 311 -10.91 -11.37 -4.46
C PRO A 311 -11.78 -10.90 -3.31
N GLY A 312 -12.85 -10.20 -3.59
CA GLY A 312 -13.46 -9.45 -2.50
C GLY A 312 -12.67 -8.18 -2.20
N THR A 313 -11.45 -7.97 -2.72
CA THR A 313 -10.69 -6.71 -2.60
C THR A 313 -10.37 -5.97 -3.89
N PHE A 314 -10.65 -4.68 -3.95
CA PHE A 314 -10.29 -3.82 -5.08
C PHE A 314 -9.59 -2.57 -4.60
N GLY A 315 -9.39 -1.63 -5.51
CA GLY A 315 -8.55 -0.48 -5.27
C GLY A 315 -7.16 -0.74 -5.84
N LYS A 316 -6.33 0.31 -5.83
CA LYS A 316 -5.04 0.30 -6.52
C LYS A 316 -4.08 -0.71 -5.89
N ASN A 317 -4.24 -0.94 -4.60
CA ASN A 317 -3.43 -1.85 -3.81
C ASN A 317 -4.28 -3.00 -3.26
N CYS A 318 -5.54 -3.18 -3.68
CA CYS A 318 -6.44 -4.24 -3.18
C CYS A 318 -6.90 -4.01 -1.73
N GLU A 319 -7.09 -2.75 -1.37
CA GLU A 319 -7.41 -2.28 -0.01
C GLU A 319 -8.91 -2.26 0.32
N ILE A 320 -9.78 -2.33 -0.68
CA ILE A 320 -11.22 -2.16 -0.55
C ILE A 320 -11.90 -3.53 -0.42
N GLU A 321 -12.30 -3.96 0.79
CA GLU A 321 -13.00 -5.23 1.02
C GLU A 321 -14.53 -5.17 0.84
N TYR A 322 -15.14 -6.00 -0.01
CA TYR A 322 -16.56 -6.39 0.14
C TYR A 322 -16.67 -7.37 1.30
N LYS A 323 -17.10 -6.89 2.47
CA LYS A 323 -17.35 -7.76 3.63
C LYS A 323 -18.64 -8.58 3.53
N ASN A 324 -19.50 -8.35 2.55
CA ASN A 324 -20.61 -9.22 2.18
C ASN A 324 -21.09 -8.77 0.79
N VAL A 325 -21.51 -9.71 -0.04
CA VAL A 325 -21.97 -9.58 -1.44
C VAL A 325 -20.94 -10.11 -2.44
N GLY A 326 -21.32 -11.19 -3.13
CA GLY A 326 -20.55 -11.75 -4.24
C GLY A 326 -20.27 -10.70 -5.30
N ILE A 327 -19.03 -10.68 -5.77
CA ILE A 327 -18.55 -9.79 -6.82
C ILE A 327 -19.10 -10.30 -8.14
N LEU A 328 -20.38 -10.00 -8.32
CA LEU A 328 -21.15 -10.44 -9.45
C LEU A 328 -21.12 -9.32 -10.47
N THR A 329 -20.33 -9.52 -11.52
CA THR A 329 -20.26 -8.61 -12.65
C THR A 329 -21.68 -8.50 -13.26
N PRO A 330 -22.28 -7.31 -13.30
CA PRO A 330 -23.61 -7.14 -13.84
C PRO A 330 -23.62 -7.39 -15.36
N GLU A 331 -24.52 -8.27 -15.78
CA GLU A 331 -24.84 -8.49 -17.19
C GLU A 331 -26.06 -7.66 -17.59
N PHE A 332 -25.92 -6.97 -18.71
CA PHE A 332 -26.93 -6.15 -19.33
C PHE A 332 -27.48 -6.84 -20.57
N ASN A 333 -28.80 -6.95 -20.67
CA ASN A 333 -29.49 -7.64 -21.75
C ASN A 333 -30.10 -6.69 -22.81
N GLY A 334 -29.85 -5.38 -22.68
CA GLY A 334 -30.39 -4.32 -23.55
C GLY A 334 -31.59 -3.57 -22.96
N SER A 335 -32.33 -4.15 -22.02
CA SER A 335 -33.33 -3.45 -21.20
C SER A 335 -32.85 -3.21 -19.77
N SER A 336 -31.79 -3.88 -19.35
CA SER A 336 -31.14 -3.68 -18.05
C SER A 336 -30.60 -2.27 -17.88
N TYR A 337 -30.81 -1.67 -16.71
CA TYR A 337 -30.18 -0.39 -16.36
C TYR A 337 -29.85 -0.29 -14.88
N ILE A 338 -28.81 0.48 -14.59
CA ILE A 338 -28.50 0.97 -13.24
C ILE A 338 -28.75 2.48 -13.23
N GLN A 339 -29.37 2.98 -12.17
CA GLN A 339 -29.67 4.38 -11.98
C GLN A 339 -29.01 4.90 -10.71
N PHE A 340 -28.15 5.90 -10.85
CA PHE A 340 -27.60 6.68 -9.75
C PHE A 340 -28.28 8.04 -9.63
N PRO A 341 -28.20 8.71 -8.46
CA PRO A 341 -28.63 10.10 -8.33
C PRO A 341 -28.03 11.03 -9.39
N ARG A 342 -28.62 12.22 -9.54
CA ARG A 342 -28.12 13.22 -10.50
C ARG A 342 -26.64 13.52 -10.24
N LEU A 343 -25.90 13.75 -11.30
CA LEU A 343 -24.49 14.10 -11.21
C LEU A 343 -24.34 15.52 -10.63
N GLU A 344 -23.51 15.66 -9.60
CA GLU A 344 -23.13 16.95 -9.01
C GLU A 344 -21.68 17.28 -9.34
N GLY A 345 -21.33 18.58 -9.38
CA GLY A 345 -19.95 19.02 -9.64
C GLY A 345 -19.47 18.89 -11.10
N ILE A 346 -20.30 18.45 -12.04
CA ILE A 346 -19.89 18.16 -13.44
C ILE A 346 -20.02 19.35 -14.42
N LYS A 347 -20.31 20.56 -13.91
CA LYS A 347 -20.69 21.71 -14.76
C LYS A 347 -19.59 22.13 -15.74
N LYS A 348 -18.34 22.24 -15.27
CA LYS A 348 -17.20 22.66 -16.11
C LYS A 348 -16.38 21.49 -16.61
N THR A 349 -16.10 20.53 -15.74
CA THR A 349 -15.29 19.35 -16.05
C THR A 349 -15.99 18.08 -15.56
N PHE A 350 -15.77 16.97 -16.26
CA PHE A 350 -16.04 15.64 -15.70
C PHE A 350 -15.23 14.56 -16.44
N SER A 351 -15.04 13.41 -15.80
CA SER A 351 -14.38 12.23 -16.36
C SER A 351 -15.13 10.96 -16.02
N VAL A 352 -15.17 10.01 -16.95
CA VAL A 352 -15.72 8.68 -16.72
C VAL A 352 -14.79 7.64 -17.33
N GLU A 353 -14.46 6.61 -16.57
CA GLU A 353 -13.78 5.41 -17.05
C GLU A 353 -14.72 4.21 -16.93
N VAL A 354 -14.76 3.35 -17.95
CA VAL A 354 -15.63 2.16 -17.97
C VAL A 354 -14.84 0.95 -18.45
N SER A 355 -14.91 -0.16 -17.72
CA SER A 355 -14.42 -1.48 -18.13
C SER A 355 -15.62 -2.36 -18.48
N PHE A 356 -15.71 -2.81 -19.73
CA PHE A 356 -16.91 -3.47 -20.24
C PHE A 356 -16.60 -4.47 -21.36
N MET A 357 -17.49 -5.45 -21.56
CA MET A 357 -17.45 -6.42 -22.64
C MET A 357 -18.73 -6.30 -23.49
N PRO A 358 -18.66 -5.72 -24.70
CA PRO A 358 -19.82 -5.60 -25.57
C PRO A 358 -20.15 -6.93 -26.25
N LYS A 359 -21.41 -7.37 -26.16
CA LYS A 359 -21.94 -8.54 -26.90
C LYS A 359 -22.69 -8.16 -28.18
N ALA A 360 -22.93 -6.87 -28.40
CA ALA A 360 -23.59 -6.34 -29.59
C ALA A 360 -22.87 -5.07 -30.06
N PRO A 361 -22.88 -4.75 -31.37
CA PRO A 361 -22.18 -3.58 -31.93
C PRO A 361 -22.90 -2.25 -31.70
N ASN A 362 -24.07 -2.27 -31.06
CA ASN A 362 -24.82 -1.06 -30.73
C ASN A 362 -25.35 -1.15 -29.30
N GLY A 363 -25.25 -0.08 -28.51
CA GLY A 363 -25.70 -0.07 -27.13
C GLY A 363 -25.37 1.21 -26.38
N LEU A 364 -26.25 1.65 -25.49
CA LEU A 364 -26.04 2.78 -24.60
C LEU A 364 -25.23 2.37 -23.37
N ILE A 365 -24.00 2.87 -23.21
CA ILE A 365 -23.19 2.56 -22.02
C ILE A 365 -23.60 3.44 -20.85
N PHE A 366 -23.68 4.76 -21.03
CA PHE A 366 -24.24 5.65 -20.01
C PHE A 366 -24.95 6.86 -20.60
N TYR A 367 -25.89 7.43 -19.86
CA TYR A 367 -26.62 8.64 -20.22
C TYR A 367 -26.99 9.49 -19.00
N SER A 368 -26.95 10.81 -19.16
CA SER A 368 -27.65 11.75 -18.29
C SER A 368 -28.05 12.99 -19.08
N GLY A 369 -29.19 13.58 -18.74
CA GLY A 369 -29.80 14.72 -19.43
C GLY A 369 -30.26 15.83 -18.48
N GLN A 370 -30.65 16.96 -19.06
CA GLN A 370 -31.23 18.07 -18.32
C GLN A 370 -32.69 17.82 -17.98
N MET A 371 -33.51 17.46 -18.97
CA MET A 371 -34.96 17.33 -18.80
C MET A 371 -35.44 15.90 -19.09
N LYS A 372 -36.49 15.47 -18.36
CA LYS A 372 -37.13 14.15 -18.55
C LYS A 372 -37.89 13.99 -19.87
N ASN A 373 -38.00 15.03 -20.68
CA ASN A 373 -38.61 14.99 -22.01
C ASN A 373 -37.58 14.89 -23.15
N GLY A 374 -36.29 14.64 -22.82
CA GLY A 374 -35.22 14.52 -23.81
C GLY A 374 -34.85 15.85 -24.45
N LYS A 375 -35.03 16.97 -23.76
CA LYS A 375 -34.60 18.31 -24.19
C LYS A 375 -33.50 18.85 -23.27
N GLY A 376 -32.79 19.85 -23.78
CA GLY A 376 -31.70 20.53 -23.08
C GLY A 376 -30.38 19.79 -23.19
N ASP A 377 -29.52 20.01 -22.21
CA ASP A 377 -28.19 19.44 -22.16
C ASP A 377 -28.24 17.92 -21.97
N PHE A 378 -27.21 17.25 -22.47
CA PHE A 378 -27.04 15.82 -22.22
C PHE A 378 -25.57 15.41 -22.34
N VAL A 379 -25.28 14.24 -21.78
CA VAL A 379 -24.06 13.50 -21.99
C VAL A 379 -24.40 12.03 -22.23
N SER A 380 -23.72 11.40 -23.18
CA SER A 380 -23.86 9.97 -23.47
C SER A 380 -22.56 9.34 -23.95
N LEU A 381 -22.39 8.07 -23.62
CA LEU A 381 -21.42 7.19 -24.25
C LEU A 381 -22.17 6.02 -24.87
N ASN A 382 -21.96 5.81 -26.17
CA ASN A 382 -22.73 4.86 -26.96
C ASN A 382 -21.76 4.00 -27.77
N LEU A 383 -22.09 2.73 -27.91
CA LEU A 383 -21.54 1.90 -28.97
C LEU A 383 -22.46 2.04 -30.19
N ALA A 384 -21.91 2.37 -31.34
CA ALA A 384 -22.63 2.54 -32.59
C ALA A 384 -21.84 1.93 -33.74
N ARG A 385 -22.38 0.89 -34.38
CA ARG A 385 -21.72 0.12 -35.44
C ARG A 385 -20.30 -0.33 -35.04
N GLY A 386 -20.13 -0.73 -33.78
CA GLY A 386 -18.85 -1.21 -33.22
C GLY A 386 -17.91 -0.10 -32.76
N HIS A 387 -18.17 1.18 -33.06
CA HIS A 387 -17.35 2.29 -32.57
C HIS A 387 -17.94 2.93 -31.32
N LEU A 388 -17.08 3.37 -30.41
CA LEU A 388 -17.52 4.18 -29.27
C LEU A 388 -17.75 5.63 -29.70
N GLN A 389 -18.88 6.18 -29.27
CA GLN A 389 -19.30 7.55 -29.54
C GLN A 389 -19.58 8.26 -28.22
N PHE A 390 -18.68 9.15 -27.84
CA PHE A 390 -18.88 10.08 -26.74
C PHE A 390 -19.55 11.34 -27.27
N ARG A 391 -20.75 11.62 -26.78
CA ARG A 391 -21.57 12.75 -27.24
C ARG A 391 -22.05 13.60 -26.08
N PHE A 392 -22.03 14.90 -26.23
CA PHE A 392 -22.61 15.82 -25.27
C PHE A 392 -23.11 17.09 -25.93
N ASN A 393 -24.07 17.75 -25.29
CA ASN A 393 -24.62 19.02 -25.71
C ASN A 393 -24.73 19.96 -24.52
N LEU A 394 -24.30 21.21 -24.72
CA LEU A 394 -24.31 22.29 -23.74
C LEU A 394 -25.35 23.36 -24.10
N GLY A 395 -26.28 23.04 -25.01
CA GLY A 395 -27.35 23.92 -25.48
C GLY A 395 -27.06 24.66 -26.79
N SER A 396 -25.81 24.62 -27.29
CA SER A 396 -25.37 25.37 -28.48
C SER A 396 -24.82 24.51 -29.62
N GLY A 397 -24.94 23.19 -29.53
CA GLY A 397 -24.47 22.25 -30.56
C GLY A 397 -23.78 21.04 -29.94
N ILE A 398 -23.77 19.93 -30.67
CA ILE A 398 -23.32 18.63 -30.13
C ILE A 398 -21.85 18.40 -30.45
N ALA A 399 -21.08 18.01 -29.44
CA ALA A 399 -19.83 17.31 -29.65
C ALA A 399 -20.13 15.84 -29.98
N ASN A 400 -19.58 15.32 -31.07
CA ASN A 400 -19.66 13.90 -31.41
C ASN A 400 -18.26 13.34 -31.64
N ILE A 401 -17.73 12.63 -30.66
CA ILE A 401 -16.36 12.12 -30.63
C ILE A 401 -16.42 10.61 -30.80
N THR A 402 -15.92 10.11 -31.93
CA THR A 402 -16.01 8.68 -32.28
C THR A 402 -14.63 8.02 -32.24
N SER A 403 -14.53 6.82 -31.67
CA SER A 403 -13.28 6.05 -31.67
C SER A 403 -12.84 5.74 -33.10
N ARG A 404 -11.54 5.84 -33.37
CA ARG A 404 -10.98 5.53 -34.69
C ARG A 404 -11.19 4.07 -35.06
N GLU A 405 -10.95 3.20 -34.09
CA GLU A 405 -11.06 1.76 -34.25
C GLU A 405 -12.39 1.24 -33.69
N SER A 406 -12.89 0.16 -34.30
CA SER A 406 -14.05 -0.57 -33.83
C SER A 406 -13.66 -1.54 -32.72
N LEU A 407 -14.51 -1.68 -31.72
CA LEU A 407 -14.32 -2.62 -30.63
C LEU A 407 -14.62 -4.05 -31.07
N THR A 408 -13.84 -4.98 -30.54
CA THR A 408 -14.08 -6.42 -30.72
C THR A 408 -15.18 -6.90 -29.78
N LEU A 409 -16.17 -7.60 -30.31
CA LEU A 409 -17.26 -8.14 -29.48
C LEU A 409 -16.77 -9.33 -28.64
N ASN A 410 -17.40 -9.52 -27.49
CA ASN A 410 -17.11 -10.57 -26.50
C ASN A 410 -15.68 -10.52 -25.93
N LYS A 411 -15.02 -9.37 -26.00
CA LYS A 411 -13.74 -9.09 -25.35
C LYS A 411 -13.88 -7.94 -24.36
N TRP A 412 -13.04 -7.95 -23.34
CA TRP A 412 -12.99 -6.86 -22.38
C TRP A 412 -12.25 -5.66 -22.98
N HIS A 413 -12.84 -4.48 -22.82
CA HIS A 413 -12.28 -3.20 -23.22
C HIS A 413 -12.33 -2.22 -22.06
N TRP A 414 -11.48 -1.21 -22.09
CA TRP A 414 -11.61 -0.04 -21.23
C TRP A 414 -11.70 1.24 -22.05
N VAL A 415 -12.46 2.20 -21.54
CA VAL A 415 -12.63 3.52 -22.16
C VAL A 415 -12.50 4.60 -21.10
N ARG A 416 -11.85 5.71 -21.46
CA ARG A 416 -11.85 6.95 -20.71
C ARG A 416 -12.47 8.05 -21.55
N VAL A 417 -13.41 8.77 -20.96
CA VAL A 417 -13.92 10.03 -21.50
C VAL A 417 -13.66 11.16 -20.52
N TYR A 418 -13.32 12.32 -21.05
CA TYR A 418 -13.08 13.53 -20.28
C TYR A 418 -13.74 14.71 -21.01
N ARG A 419 -14.27 15.66 -20.26
CA ARG A 419 -14.76 16.94 -20.80
C ARG A 419 -14.24 18.07 -19.96
N GLU A 420 -13.82 19.14 -20.61
CA GLU A 420 -13.55 20.45 -20.01
C GLU A 420 -14.16 21.55 -20.89
N GLY A 421 -15.13 22.26 -20.33
CA GLY A 421 -15.87 23.27 -21.08
C GLY A 421 -16.50 22.66 -22.34
N ARG A 422 -16.16 23.20 -23.51
CA ARG A 422 -16.65 22.70 -24.80
C ARG A 422 -15.89 21.50 -25.32
N GLU A 423 -14.68 21.25 -24.83
CA GLU A 423 -13.85 20.17 -25.33
C GLU A 423 -14.23 18.85 -24.65
N GLY A 424 -14.28 17.78 -25.45
CA GLY A 424 -14.31 16.42 -24.97
C GLY A 424 -13.19 15.58 -25.58
N ILE A 425 -12.83 14.55 -24.83
CA ILE A 425 -11.78 13.58 -25.13
C ILE A 425 -12.37 12.17 -24.99
N LEU A 426 -11.99 11.29 -25.90
CA LEU A 426 -12.28 9.86 -25.87
C LEU A 426 -10.98 9.09 -26.10
N GLN A 427 -10.69 8.14 -25.21
CA GLN A 427 -9.61 7.16 -25.36
C GLN A 427 -10.17 5.77 -25.10
N VAL A 428 -9.84 4.82 -25.98
CA VAL A 428 -10.27 3.42 -25.89
C VAL A 428 -9.02 2.56 -25.89
N ASP A 429 -8.91 1.66 -24.91
CA ASP A 429 -7.77 0.78 -24.72
C ASP A 429 -6.44 1.56 -24.83
N ASN A 430 -5.47 1.04 -25.59
CA ASN A 430 -4.20 1.73 -25.85
C ASN A 430 -4.21 2.61 -27.10
N ALA A 431 -5.38 2.93 -27.65
CA ALA A 431 -5.50 3.70 -28.89
C ALA A 431 -5.23 5.21 -28.67
N SER A 432 -4.99 5.92 -29.77
CA SER A 432 -4.80 7.37 -29.78
C SER A 432 -6.05 8.10 -29.27
N ILE A 433 -5.83 9.19 -28.54
CA ILE A 433 -6.89 10.08 -28.08
C ILE A 433 -7.63 10.73 -29.27
N VAL A 434 -8.96 10.79 -29.18
CA VAL A 434 -9.81 11.54 -30.11
C VAL A 434 -10.44 12.72 -29.37
N ARG A 435 -10.39 13.91 -29.98
CA ARG A 435 -10.94 15.16 -29.43
C ARG A 435 -12.16 15.59 -30.22
N GLY A 436 -13.03 16.39 -29.60
CA GLY A 436 -14.08 17.12 -30.30
C GLY A 436 -14.70 18.18 -29.43
N TYR A 437 -15.43 19.10 -30.05
CA TYR A 437 -15.94 20.29 -29.38
C TYR A 437 -17.45 20.43 -29.55
N SER A 438 -18.12 20.92 -28.52
CA SER A 438 -19.50 21.39 -28.65
C SER A 438 -19.55 22.77 -29.30
N GLY A 439 -20.74 23.15 -29.78
CA GLY A 439 -20.96 24.47 -30.35
C GLY A 439 -20.68 25.61 -29.37
N THR A 440 -20.49 26.82 -29.90
CA THR A 440 -20.26 28.04 -29.14
C THR A 440 -21.59 28.74 -28.81
N PRO A 441 -21.68 29.53 -27.72
CA PRO A 441 -20.62 29.91 -26.79
C PRO A 441 -20.63 29.14 -25.45
N LEU A 442 -21.58 28.23 -25.25
CA LEU A 442 -21.87 27.66 -23.94
C LEU A 442 -20.80 26.63 -23.53
N THR A 443 -20.32 26.68 -22.29
CA THR A 443 -19.26 25.82 -21.73
C THR A 443 -19.72 24.97 -20.55
N GLU A 444 -20.87 25.27 -19.98
CA GLU A 444 -21.40 24.58 -18.81
C GLU A 444 -22.39 23.48 -19.20
N LEU A 445 -22.31 22.35 -18.49
CA LEU A 445 -23.22 21.23 -18.64
C LEU A 445 -24.22 21.22 -17.47
N ASN A 446 -25.52 21.32 -17.78
CA ASN A 446 -26.59 21.38 -16.80
C ASN A 446 -27.48 20.14 -16.84
N LEU A 447 -27.14 19.11 -16.05
CA LEU A 447 -27.92 17.87 -15.98
C LEU A 447 -28.79 17.85 -14.71
N GLN A 448 -30.05 17.42 -14.86
CA GLN A 448 -30.98 17.27 -13.73
C GLN A 448 -31.58 15.87 -13.63
N THR A 449 -31.45 15.05 -14.68
CA THR A 449 -31.90 13.66 -14.63
C THR A 449 -30.89 12.79 -13.87
N PRO A 450 -31.33 11.62 -13.37
CA PRO A 450 -30.43 10.59 -12.87
C PRO A 450 -29.34 10.19 -13.88
N PHE A 451 -28.25 9.64 -13.36
CA PHE A 451 -27.19 9.05 -14.18
C PHE A 451 -27.50 7.57 -14.44
N PHE A 452 -27.69 7.23 -15.70
CA PHE A 452 -28.07 5.89 -16.13
C PHE A 452 -26.90 5.15 -16.76
N ILE A 453 -26.79 3.85 -16.47
CA ILE A 453 -25.81 2.93 -17.06
C ILE A 453 -26.56 1.77 -17.73
N GLY A 454 -26.16 1.43 -18.95
CA GLY A 454 -26.66 0.29 -19.73
C GLY A 454 -27.97 0.51 -20.49
N SER A 455 -28.97 1.15 -19.89
CA SER A 455 -30.22 1.51 -20.57
C SER A 455 -30.96 2.59 -19.79
N LEU A 456 -32.22 2.84 -20.14
CA LEU A 456 -33.08 3.84 -19.49
C LEU A 456 -34.37 3.18 -19.00
N SER A 457 -34.92 3.68 -17.89
CA SER A 457 -36.25 3.28 -17.39
C SER A 457 -37.38 3.66 -18.36
N ASN A 458 -37.22 4.77 -19.08
CA ASN A 458 -38.12 5.23 -20.13
C ASN A 458 -37.27 5.77 -21.28
N TRP A 459 -37.56 5.43 -22.52
CA TRP A 459 -36.80 5.95 -23.66
C TRP A 459 -37.25 7.36 -24.08
N LYS A 460 -38.42 7.85 -23.64
CA LYS A 460 -38.90 9.21 -23.94
C LYS A 460 -38.06 10.33 -23.29
N GLN A 461 -37.27 10.00 -22.26
CA GLN A 461 -36.36 10.93 -21.58
C GLN A 461 -35.01 11.07 -22.29
N ILE A 462 -34.73 10.26 -23.31
CA ILE A 462 -33.49 10.36 -24.05
C ILE A 462 -33.51 11.54 -25.01
N HIS A 463 -32.43 12.30 -25.04
CA HIS A 463 -32.25 13.34 -26.04
C HIS A 463 -32.05 12.69 -27.42
N ARG A 464 -32.80 13.13 -28.44
CA ARG A 464 -32.76 12.55 -29.80
C ARG A 464 -31.36 12.57 -30.43
N LEU A 465 -30.57 13.57 -30.05
CA LEU A 465 -29.21 13.77 -30.54
C LEU A 465 -28.13 13.07 -29.71
N SER A 466 -28.53 12.27 -28.71
CA SER A 466 -27.61 11.48 -27.87
C SER A 466 -26.86 10.39 -28.62
N GLY A 467 -27.35 9.97 -29.80
CA GLY A 467 -26.78 8.85 -30.55
C GLY A 467 -27.17 7.47 -30.04
N ALA A 468 -27.91 7.38 -28.93
CA ALA A 468 -28.32 6.08 -28.41
C ALA A 468 -29.53 5.53 -29.18
N THR A 469 -29.41 4.31 -29.69
CA THR A 469 -30.45 3.62 -30.46
C THR A 469 -30.99 2.37 -29.79
N LYS A 470 -30.19 1.73 -28.93
CA LYS A 470 -30.48 0.49 -28.21
C LYS A 470 -29.79 0.52 -26.85
N GLY A 471 -30.31 -0.20 -25.85
CA GLY A 471 -29.57 -0.41 -24.61
C GLY A 471 -28.39 -1.36 -24.81
N PHE A 472 -27.40 -1.26 -23.93
CA PHE A 472 -26.20 -2.08 -23.94
C PHE A 472 -26.51 -3.55 -23.68
N LYS A 473 -25.90 -4.41 -24.50
CA LYS A 473 -25.88 -5.86 -24.31
C LYS A 473 -24.45 -6.29 -24.03
N GLY A 474 -24.20 -6.90 -22.88
CA GLY A 474 -22.87 -7.30 -22.46
C GLY A 474 -22.65 -7.16 -20.97
N ALA A 475 -21.41 -7.21 -20.53
CA ALA A 475 -21.05 -7.09 -19.12
C ALA A 475 -20.34 -5.76 -18.86
N ILE A 476 -20.61 -5.13 -17.71
CA ILE A 476 -19.86 -3.95 -17.25
C ILE A 476 -19.23 -4.31 -15.91
N GLN A 477 -17.91 -4.38 -15.87
CA GLN A 477 -17.17 -4.79 -14.69
C GLN A 477 -16.89 -3.62 -13.76
N ARG A 478 -16.60 -2.44 -14.31
CA ARG A 478 -16.19 -1.28 -13.52
C ARG A 478 -16.62 0.04 -14.15
N VAL A 479 -17.04 1.00 -13.32
CA VAL A 479 -17.31 2.38 -13.73
C VAL A 479 -16.71 3.33 -12.70
N ILE A 480 -15.81 4.21 -13.14
CA ILE A 480 -15.15 5.23 -12.31
C ILE A 480 -15.62 6.60 -12.81
N LEU A 481 -16.19 7.41 -11.92
CA LEU A 481 -16.69 8.75 -12.22
C LEU A 481 -15.87 9.76 -11.40
N ASN A 482 -15.17 10.68 -12.06
CA ASN A 482 -14.32 11.68 -11.41
C ASN A 482 -13.33 11.08 -10.40
N GLY A 483 -12.76 9.90 -10.71
CA GLY A 483 -11.86 9.16 -9.83
C GLY A 483 -12.53 8.27 -8.77
N HIS A 484 -13.86 8.34 -8.62
CA HIS A 484 -14.61 7.52 -7.67
C HIS A 484 -15.23 6.29 -8.33
N LEU A 485 -14.95 5.10 -7.80
CA LEU A 485 -15.58 3.85 -8.23
C LEU A 485 -17.07 3.82 -7.86
N LEU A 486 -17.94 3.64 -8.86
CA LEU A 486 -19.37 3.48 -8.62
C LEU A 486 -19.70 2.04 -8.19
N PRO A 487 -20.57 1.85 -7.17
CA PRO A 487 -20.95 0.53 -6.68
C PRO A 487 -21.95 -0.13 -7.64
N ILE A 488 -21.47 -0.65 -8.77
CA ILE A 488 -22.29 -1.40 -9.72
C ILE A 488 -22.29 -2.89 -9.33
N SER A 489 -23.47 -3.45 -9.07
CA SER A 489 -23.63 -4.84 -8.63
C SER A 489 -25.02 -5.37 -8.96
N THR A 490 -25.15 -6.71 -9.06
CA THR A 490 -26.46 -7.40 -9.12
C THR A 490 -27.26 -7.27 -7.81
N SER A 491 -26.60 -6.90 -6.71
CA SER A 491 -27.21 -6.72 -5.38
C SER A 491 -27.81 -5.33 -5.15
N LEU A 492 -27.79 -4.46 -6.16
CA LEU A 492 -28.44 -3.15 -6.04
C LEU A 492 -29.94 -3.32 -5.84
N PRO A 493 -30.57 -2.45 -5.02
CA PRO A 493 -32.00 -2.54 -4.79
C PRO A 493 -32.79 -2.28 -6.09
N ASP A 494 -33.97 -2.91 -6.22
CA ASP A 494 -34.81 -2.80 -7.41
C ASP A 494 -35.34 -1.36 -7.56
N CYS A 495 -35.08 -0.74 -8.72
CA CYS A 495 -35.56 0.61 -9.03
C CYS A 495 -37.09 0.79 -9.00
N ASN A 496 -37.87 -0.30 -9.06
CA ASN A 496 -39.33 -0.25 -9.00
C ASN A 496 -39.89 -0.14 -7.57
N LEU A 497 -39.06 -0.38 -6.56
CA LEU A 497 -39.46 -0.26 -5.16
C LEU A 497 -39.45 1.24 -4.75
N ARG A 498 -40.55 1.72 -4.16
CA ARG A 498 -40.73 3.12 -3.71
C ARG A 498 -39.94 3.45 -2.43
N THR A 499 -38.69 3.02 -2.34
CA THR A 499 -37.76 3.42 -1.28
C THR A 499 -36.93 4.61 -1.75
N SER A 500 -36.77 5.62 -0.90
CA SER A 500 -35.82 6.71 -1.11
C SER A 500 -34.40 6.13 -1.24
N PHE A 501 -33.88 6.05 -2.46
CA PHE A 501 -32.51 5.61 -2.70
C PHE A 501 -31.55 6.75 -2.31
N ASN A 502 -30.77 6.54 -1.25
CA ASN A 502 -29.60 7.37 -0.94
C ASN A 502 -28.53 7.23 -2.05
N SER A 503 -27.33 7.74 -1.80
CA SER A 503 -26.14 7.79 -2.67
C SER A 503 -25.68 6.47 -3.33
N THR A 504 -26.33 5.32 -3.07
CA THR A 504 -25.97 3.98 -3.55
C THR A 504 -26.56 3.58 -4.91
N GLY A 505 -27.63 4.24 -5.39
CA GLY A 505 -28.29 3.90 -6.66
C GLY A 505 -29.19 2.65 -6.61
N CYS A 506 -29.80 2.29 -7.74
CA CYS A 506 -30.70 1.13 -7.91
C CYS A 506 -30.46 0.42 -9.26
N GLY A 507 -30.86 -0.84 -9.38
CA GLY A 507 -30.77 -1.64 -10.61
C GLY A 507 -32.13 -2.19 -11.06
N ALA A 508 -32.30 -2.40 -12.36
CA ALA A 508 -33.48 -3.06 -12.94
C ALA A 508 -33.08 -4.01 -14.07
N ASN A 509 -33.65 -5.22 -14.08
CA ASN A 509 -33.39 -6.28 -15.05
C ASN A 509 -31.89 -6.64 -15.20
N ILE A 510 -31.10 -6.46 -14.14
CA ILE A 510 -29.66 -6.76 -14.16
C ILE A 510 -29.46 -8.27 -14.02
N GLY A 511 -28.83 -8.87 -15.02
CA GLY A 511 -28.43 -10.28 -14.98
C GLY A 511 -27.08 -10.45 -14.29
N TYR A 512 -26.70 -11.70 -14.06
CA TYR A 512 -25.37 -12.05 -13.58
C TYR A 512 -24.52 -12.58 -14.74
N TYR A 513 -23.35 -11.98 -14.94
CA TYR A 513 -22.38 -12.49 -15.90
C TYR A 513 -21.62 -13.69 -15.31
N ASP A 514 -22.01 -14.90 -15.72
CA ASP A 514 -21.37 -16.17 -15.32
C ASP A 514 -20.27 -16.62 -16.30
N GLY A 515 -19.46 -15.67 -16.78
CA GLY A 515 -18.34 -15.93 -17.67
C GLY A 515 -16.99 -15.95 -16.95
N LEU A 516 -15.95 -16.40 -17.65
CA LEU A 516 -14.57 -16.21 -17.20
C LEU A 516 -14.29 -14.69 -17.08
N PRO A 517 -13.58 -14.25 -16.03
CA PRO A 517 -12.63 -15.05 -15.25
C PRO A 517 -13.10 -15.46 -13.84
N CYS A 518 -14.29 -15.04 -13.38
CA CYS A 518 -14.86 -15.40 -12.08
C CYS A 518 -16.31 -15.92 -12.19
N SER A 519 -16.46 -17.17 -12.66
CA SER A 519 -17.76 -17.84 -12.77
C SER A 519 -18.18 -18.44 -11.42
N MET A 520 -19.49 -18.44 -11.12
CA MET A 520 -20.06 -19.12 -9.96
C MET A 520 -19.98 -20.65 -10.08
N SER A 521 -20.10 -21.18 -11.30
CA SER A 521 -20.03 -22.62 -11.57
C SER A 521 -18.60 -23.18 -11.54
N LYS A 522 -17.60 -22.32 -11.79
CA LYS A 522 -16.17 -22.66 -11.81
C LYS A 522 -15.35 -21.53 -11.18
N ASN A 523 -15.53 -21.29 -9.88
CA ASN A 523 -14.69 -20.33 -9.15
C ASN A 523 -13.23 -20.86 -9.15
N PRO A 524 -12.25 -20.12 -9.73
CA PRO A 524 -10.87 -20.58 -9.77
C PRO A 524 -10.20 -20.61 -8.38
N CYS A 525 -10.80 -19.99 -7.36
CA CYS A 525 -10.19 -19.83 -6.04
C CYS A 525 -10.62 -20.92 -5.06
N GLN A 526 -9.63 -21.61 -4.48
CA GLN A 526 -9.78 -22.71 -3.54
C GLN A 526 -9.94 -22.20 -2.10
N ASN A 527 -10.25 -23.10 -1.16
CA ASN A 527 -10.29 -22.83 0.30
C ASN A 527 -11.14 -21.60 0.67
N ASN A 528 -12.32 -21.47 0.05
CA ASN A 528 -13.25 -20.35 0.21
C ASN A 528 -12.65 -19.00 -0.18
N GLY A 529 -11.65 -18.99 -1.06
CA GLY A 529 -11.18 -17.78 -1.70
C GLY A 529 -12.29 -17.14 -2.53
N VAL A 530 -12.43 -15.83 -2.40
CA VAL A 530 -13.41 -15.08 -3.23
C VAL A 530 -12.88 -15.08 -4.70
N CYS A 531 -13.71 -14.75 -5.72
CA CYS A 531 -13.41 -14.30 -7.13
C CYS A 531 -13.31 -12.77 -7.34
N ILE A 532 -12.30 -12.20 -8.03
CA ILE A 532 -12.23 -10.80 -8.48
C ILE A 532 -11.77 -10.77 -9.91
N PRO A 533 -12.65 -10.29 -10.80
CA PRO A 533 -12.30 -10.18 -12.19
C PRO A 533 -11.63 -8.82 -12.46
N ASP A 534 -10.60 -8.83 -13.31
CA ASP A 534 -9.91 -7.67 -13.86
C ASP A 534 -9.75 -7.86 -15.38
N LEU A 535 -10.66 -7.26 -16.14
CA LEU A 535 -10.84 -7.52 -17.57
C LEU A 535 -10.89 -9.03 -17.85
N GLU A 536 -10.00 -9.56 -18.69
CA GLU A 536 -9.89 -10.98 -19.04
C GLU A 536 -9.23 -11.86 -17.97
N ASP A 537 -8.68 -11.27 -16.90
CA ASP A 537 -7.89 -11.96 -15.87
C ASP A 537 -8.58 -11.88 -14.49
N PHE A 538 -8.04 -12.57 -13.50
CA PHE A 538 -8.58 -12.54 -12.14
C PHE A 538 -7.47 -12.65 -11.11
N THR A 539 -7.86 -12.55 -9.86
CA THR A 539 -7.02 -12.92 -8.72
C THR A 539 -7.82 -13.79 -7.75
N CYS A 540 -7.20 -14.46 -6.75
CA CYS A 540 -7.81 -15.20 -5.61
C CYS A 540 -7.57 -14.59 -4.22
N LYS A 541 -8.62 -14.28 -3.41
CA LYS A 541 -8.45 -13.69 -2.05
C LYS A 541 -8.42 -14.78 -1.07
N CYS A 542 -7.24 -14.98 -0.56
CA CYS A 542 -7.04 -16.07 0.34
C CYS A 542 -7.45 -15.63 1.74
N PRO A 543 -8.32 -16.41 2.41
CA PRO A 543 -8.60 -16.20 3.83
C PRO A 543 -7.32 -16.21 4.64
N SER A 544 -7.31 -15.61 5.85
CA SER A 544 -6.15 -15.34 6.72
C SER A 544 -5.25 -16.52 7.11
N ASN A 545 -5.51 -17.73 6.64
CA ASN A 545 -4.65 -18.90 6.83
C ASN A 545 -4.08 -19.48 5.52
N PHE A 546 -4.43 -18.92 4.36
CA PHE A 546 -4.04 -19.43 3.03
C PHE A 546 -3.34 -18.37 2.17
N LYS A 547 -2.46 -18.81 1.26
CA LYS A 547 -1.75 -18.00 0.27
C LYS A 547 -1.65 -18.75 -1.06
N GLY A 548 -1.10 -18.11 -2.09
CA GLY A 548 -0.98 -18.71 -3.43
C GLY A 548 -1.93 -18.08 -4.45
N LYS A 549 -1.70 -18.37 -5.74
CA LYS A 549 -2.44 -17.71 -6.84
C LYS A 549 -3.92 -18.08 -6.82
N TYR A 550 -4.24 -19.26 -6.30
CA TYR A 550 -5.57 -19.85 -6.21
C TYR A 550 -5.98 -20.14 -4.75
N CYS A 551 -5.25 -19.62 -3.76
CA CYS A 551 -5.44 -19.92 -2.33
C CYS A 551 -5.21 -21.38 -1.95
N GLU A 552 -4.34 -22.04 -2.69
CA GLU A 552 -4.00 -23.46 -2.60
C GLU A 552 -2.98 -23.79 -1.50
N MET A 553 -2.22 -22.80 -1.00
CA MET A 553 -1.16 -23.00 -0.01
C MET A 553 -1.58 -22.51 1.38
N VAL A 554 -1.04 -23.11 2.44
CA VAL A 554 -1.24 -22.65 3.83
C VAL A 554 -0.19 -21.57 4.18
N ASP A 555 -0.56 -20.54 4.92
CA ASP A 555 0.35 -19.49 5.39
C ASP A 555 0.80 -19.73 6.84
N GLU A 556 1.95 -20.39 6.99
CA GLU A 556 2.50 -20.81 8.29
C GLU A 556 2.73 -19.67 9.29
N ASP A 557 3.09 -18.46 8.83
CA ASP A 557 3.34 -17.30 9.69
C ASP A 557 2.05 -16.73 10.33
N ASN A 558 0.90 -17.02 9.72
CA ASN A 558 -0.39 -16.58 10.19
C ASN A 558 -1.23 -17.70 10.83
N LEU A 559 -0.63 -18.88 11.00
CA LEU A 559 -1.28 -20.07 11.50
C LEU A 559 -1.74 -19.91 12.95
N ALA A 560 -3.04 -19.70 13.15
CA ALA A 560 -3.67 -19.78 14.46
C ALA A 560 -4.47 -21.07 14.57
N LEU A 561 -4.12 -21.94 15.52
CA LEU A 561 -4.84 -23.19 15.76
C LEU A 561 -5.99 -22.94 16.74
N LYS A 562 -7.17 -23.47 16.40
CA LYS A 562 -8.36 -23.46 17.24
C LYS A 562 -8.33 -24.67 18.17
N PHE A 563 -8.47 -24.41 19.45
CA PHE A 563 -8.67 -25.42 20.48
C PHE A 563 -10.12 -25.34 20.95
N SER A 564 -10.78 -26.47 21.16
CA SER A 564 -12.20 -26.57 21.54
C SER A 564 -12.44 -27.02 22.97
N GLY A 565 -11.42 -26.93 23.83
CA GLY A 565 -11.44 -27.52 25.18
C GLY A 565 -11.25 -29.04 25.22
N MET A 566 -11.47 -29.75 24.11
CA MET A 566 -11.23 -31.20 23.99
C MET A 566 -9.96 -31.53 23.19
N THR A 567 -9.54 -30.62 22.33
CA THR A 567 -8.33 -30.74 21.50
C THR A 567 -7.08 -30.37 22.30
N PHE A 568 -6.00 -31.12 22.13
CA PHE A 568 -4.69 -30.82 22.71
C PHE A 568 -3.58 -31.32 21.80
N LEU A 569 -2.41 -30.67 21.85
CA LEU A 569 -1.24 -31.07 21.08
C LEU A 569 -0.18 -31.67 22.00
N GLN A 570 0.52 -32.69 21.50
CA GLN A 570 1.52 -33.44 22.25
C GLN A 570 2.86 -33.50 21.52
N TYR A 571 3.89 -32.88 22.10
CA TYR A 571 5.22 -32.88 21.52
C TYR A 571 6.14 -33.89 22.20
N ARG A 572 6.65 -34.83 21.39
CA ARG A 572 7.75 -35.72 21.77
C ARG A 572 9.07 -35.02 21.48
N ASN A 573 9.95 -34.95 22.47
CA ASN A 573 11.24 -34.28 22.32
C ASN A 573 12.18 -35.16 21.46
N ARG A 574 12.38 -34.83 20.17
CA ARG A 574 13.30 -35.54 19.27
C ARG A 574 14.75 -35.16 19.61
N GLY A 575 15.53 -36.13 20.08
CA GLY A 575 16.99 -36.05 20.23
C GLY A 575 17.48 -35.57 21.61
N TYR A 576 18.14 -36.46 22.36
CA TYR A 576 19.29 -36.27 23.26
C TYR A 576 19.26 -37.31 24.41
N ARG A 577 20.29 -38.17 24.41
CA ARG A 577 20.66 -39.11 25.47
C ARG A 577 20.77 -38.38 26.83
N ARG A 578 20.23 -38.97 27.91
CA ARG A 578 20.28 -38.56 29.34
C ARG A 578 20.09 -37.05 29.62
N ARG A 579 18.87 -36.65 30.00
CA ARG A 579 18.51 -35.24 30.30
C ARG A 579 19.35 -34.64 31.43
N LYS A 580 19.99 -33.50 31.14
CA LYS A 580 20.54 -32.61 32.17
C LYS A 580 19.37 -31.95 32.94
N PRO A 581 19.45 -31.84 34.27
CA PRO A 581 18.45 -31.13 35.07
C PRO A 581 18.31 -29.66 34.60
N GLU A 582 17.10 -29.21 34.28
CA GLU A 582 16.86 -27.86 33.76
C GLU A 582 16.95 -26.85 34.90
N ARG A 583 17.92 -25.91 34.88
CA ARG A 583 18.03 -24.84 35.89
C ARG A 583 17.20 -23.59 35.55
N GLY A 584 16.64 -23.54 34.34
CA GLY A 584 15.69 -22.50 33.95
C GLY A 584 14.84 -22.93 32.76
N ASN A 585 13.68 -22.29 32.63
CA ASN A 585 12.72 -22.52 31.56
C ASN A 585 12.16 -21.17 31.12
N ARG A 586 11.92 -20.99 29.82
CA ARG A 586 11.19 -19.83 29.29
C ARG A 586 10.14 -20.32 28.32
N TYR A 587 8.90 -19.90 28.52
CA TYR A 587 7.80 -20.14 27.59
C TYR A 587 7.11 -18.82 27.27
N GLU A 588 6.65 -18.71 26.04
CA GLU A 588 5.85 -17.59 25.56
C GLU A 588 4.72 -18.14 24.72
N LEU A 589 3.49 -17.77 25.05
CA LEU A 589 2.28 -18.22 24.36
C LEU A 589 1.49 -16.99 23.93
N ARG A 590 1.13 -16.93 22.65
CA ARG A 590 0.22 -15.90 22.12
C ARG A 590 -1.16 -16.53 21.93
N ILE A 591 -2.13 -16.06 22.71
CA ILE A 591 -3.46 -16.66 22.84
C ILE A 591 -4.57 -15.63 22.62
N ARG A 592 -5.77 -16.11 22.26
CA ARG A 592 -7.03 -15.35 22.25
C ARG A 592 -8.15 -16.25 22.76
N THR A 593 -9.01 -15.76 23.64
CA THR A 593 -10.06 -16.57 24.28
C THR A 593 -11.16 -15.72 24.94
N PHE A 594 -12.36 -16.29 25.11
CA PHE A 594 -13.42 -15.78 25.99
C PHE A 594 -13.65 -16.66 27.23
N ILE A 595 -12.98 -17.80 27.34
CA ILE A 595 -13.13 -18.68 28.49
C ILE A 595 -12.29 -18.21 29.69
N THR A 596 -12.85 -18.37 30.88
CA THR A 596 -12.22 -17.97 32.13
C THR A 596 -11.27 -19.02 32.70
N ASP A 597 -11.41 -20.30 32.31
CA ASP A 597 -10.65 -21.40 32.89
C ASP A 597 -10.18 -22.38 31.82
N GLY A 598 -8.86 -22.60 31.70
CA GLY A 598 -8.33 -23.59 30.75
C GLY A 598 -6.83 -23.83 30.87
N LEU A 599 -6.43 -25.09 30.71
CA LEU A 599 -5.02 -25.49 30.75
C LEU A 599 -4.32 -25.19 29.43
N LEU A 600 -3.34 -24.29 29.47
CA LEU A 600 -2.56 -23.90 28.29
C LEU A 600 -1.35 -24.81 28.07
N LEU A 601 -0.62 -25.13 29.13
CA LEU A 601 0.65 -25.85 29.05
C LEU A 601 0.81 -26.81 30.23
N TRP A 602 1.22 -28.04 29.96
CA TRP A 602 1.55 -29.02 31.00
C TRP A 602 2.79 -29.85 30.67
N ARG A 603 3.65 -30.03 31.67
CA ARG A 603 4.82 -30.92 31.62
C ARG A 603 5.09 -31.49 33.00
N SER A 604 5.21 -32.81 33.12
CA SER A 604 5.48 -33.48 34.40
C SER A 604 6.50 -34.61 34.29
N LYS A 605 7.00 -35.05 35.44
CA LYS A 605 7.82 -36.26 35.61
C LYS A 605 6.98 -37.53 35.83
N ASN A 606 5.82 -37.41 36.44
CA ASN A 606 4.94 -38.54 36.72
C ASN A 606 3.50 -38.02 36.89
N ARG A 607 2.56 -38.92 37.15
CA ARG A 607 1.16 -38.61 37.49
C ARG A 607 0.98 -38.31 38.97
N ASN A 608 1.92 -37.56 39.57
CA ASN A 608 1.84 -37.12 40.95
C ASN A 608 2.23 -35.64 41.04
N ILE A 609 1.37 -34.81 41.65
CA ILE A 609 1.60 -33.39 41.84
C ILE A 609 2.76 -33.09 42.80
N ALA A 610 3.13 -34.04 43.67
CA ALA A 610 4.27 -33.92 44.58
C ALA A 610 5.63 -34.04 43.85
N GLU A 611 5.63 -34.56 42.62
CA GLU A 611 6.82 -34.65 41.78
C GLU A 611 7.01 -33.41 40.88
N ASP A 612 8.12 -33.37 40.15
CA ASP A 612 8.48 -32.27 39.25
C ASP A 612 7.41 -32.05 38.17
N TYR A 613 6.83 -30.86 38.15
CA TYR A 613 5.93 -30.40 37.08
C TYR A 613 6.13 -28.91 36.79
N LEU A 614 5.64 -28.49 35.62
CA LEU A 614 5.55 -27.10 35.20
C LEU A 614 4.27 -26.93 34.37
N SER A 615 3.49 -25.91 34.69
CA SER A 615 2.21 -25.64 34.02
C SER A 615 1.90 -24.16 33.90
N VAL A 616 1.11 -23.86 32.87
CA VAL A 616 0.48 -22.55 32.66
C VAL A 616 -1.01 -22.80 32.41
N ALA A 617 -1.88 -22.07 33.09
CA ALA A 617 -3.32 -22.16 32.92
C ALA A 617 -3.96 -20.76 33.04
N ILE A 618 -5.17 -20.62 32.53
CA ILE A 618 -6.05 -19.47 32.80
C ILE A 618 -6.99 -19.91 33.93
N VAL A 619 -7.12 -19.07 34.95
CA VAL A 619 -7.99 -19.31 36.10
C VAL A 619 -8.73 -18.03 36.42
N ASP A 620 -10.06 -18.06 36.33
CA ASP A 620 -10.91 -16.88 36.52
C ASP A 620 -10.53 -15.70 35.60
N GLY A 621 -10.10 -16.00 34.37
CA GLY A 621 -9.63 -15.04 33.37
C GLY A 621 -8.18 -14.58 33.56
N TYR A 622 -7.50 -14.99 34.64
CA TYR A 622 -6.11 -14.60 34.92
C TYR A 622 -5.11 -15.73 34.61
N PRO A 623 -4.03 -15.45 33.87
CA PRO A 623 -2.95 -16.40 33.68
C PRO A 623 -2.24 -16.76 34.99
N GLU A 624 -2.04 -18.05 35.22
CA GLU A 624 -1.31 -18.61 36.35
C GLU A 624 -0.12 -19.44 35.89
N PHE A 625 1.03 -19.24 36.53
CA PHE A 625 2.24 -20.04 36.34
C PHE A 625 2.54 -20.89 37.58
N SER A 626 2.54 -22.21 37.44
CA SER A 626 2.78 -23.16 38.52
C SER A 626 3.92 -24.12 38.19
N PHE A 627 4.75 -24.46 39.18
CA PHE A 627 5.79 -25.48 39.02
C PHE A 627 6.16 -26.14 40.35
N ASN A 628 6.51 -27.42 40.32
CA ASN A 628 7.05 -28.15 41.48
C ASN A 628 8.44 -28.71 41.15
N LEU A 629 9.32 -28.75 42.15
CA LEU A 629 10.71 -29.20 42.06
C LEU A 629 10.97 -30.36 43.05
N GLY A 630 9.92 -31.14 43.37
CA GLY A 630 10.05 -32.49 43.91
C GLY A 630 9.95 -32.69 45.41
N LEU A 631 9.41 -31.74 46.19
CA LEU A 631 9.25 -31.85 47.66
C LEU A 631 8.04 -31.07 48.21
N ARG A 632 7.09 -30.68 47.36
CA ARG A 632 5.93 -29.88 47.78
C ARG A 632 4.66 -30.68 47.59
N ASN A 633 3.93 -30.90 48.69
CA ASN A 633 2.65 -31.65 48.68
C ASN A 633 1.43 -30.73 48.51
N THR A 634 1.62 -29.41 48.46
CA THR A 634 0.55 -28.41 48.30
C THR A 634 0.69 -27.65 46.99
N PHE A 635 -0.43 -27.47 46.29
CA PHE A 635 -0.50 -26.68 45.07
C PHE A 635 -0.11 -25.22 45.33
N TRP A 636 0.47 -24.58 44.31
CA TRP A 636 0.70 -23.13 44.31
C TRP A 636 0.82 -22.61 42.89
N ALA A 637 0.57 -21.33 42.70
CA ALA A 637 0.77 -20.66 41.44
C ALA A 637 1.20 -19.20 41.65
N ILE A 638 1.78 -18.62 40.61
CA ILE A 638 2.03 -17.19 40.47
C ILE A 638 0.95 -16.67 39.52
N ARG A 639 0.02 -15.87 40.04
CA ARG A 639 -1.09 -15.32 39.25
C ARG A 639 -0.72 -13.96 38.66
N SER A 640 -1.07 -13.74 37.40
CA SER A 640 -1.02 -12.45 36.71
C SER A 640 -2.00 -11.43 37.31
N LYS A 641 -1.75 -10.14 37.09
CA LYS A 641 -2.73 -9.07 37.36
C LYS A 641 -3.58 -8.72 36.13
N ILE A 642 -3.20 -9.23 34.96
CA ILE A 642 -3.84 -8.94 33.68
C ILE A 642 -4.80 -10.07 33.35
N ARG A 643 -6.03 -9.70 33.00
CA ARG A 643 -7.08 -10.60 32.50
C ARG A 643 -6.88 -10.81 31.00
N VAL A 644 -7.21 -12.01 30.47
CA VAL A 644 -6.93 -12.38 29.07
C VAL A 644 -8.12 -13.02 28.33
N ASP A 645 -9.30 -12.94 28.90
CA ASP A 645 -10.54 -13.56 28.42
C ASP A 645 -11.48 -12.55 27.74
N ASP A 646 -10.92 -11.54 27.08
CA ASP A 646 -11.64 -10.45 26.42
C ASP A 646 -11.82 -10.65 24.90
N GLY A 647 -11.37 -11.78 24.37
CA GLY A 647 -11.41 -12.06 22.93
C GLY A 647 -10.30 -11.40 22.12
N GLU A 648 -9.36 -10.70 22.75
CA GLU A 648 -8.19 -10.11 22.10
C GLU A 648 -6.95 -11.00 22.19
N TRP A 649 -5.92 -10.66 21.40
CA TRP A 649 -4.65 -11.40 21.42
C TRP A 649 -3.75 -10.95 22.57
N HIS A 650 -3.50 -11.86 23.50
CA HIS A 650 -2.56 -11.66 24.62
C HIS A 650 -1.29 -12.49 24.47
N THR A 651 -0.17 -11.94 24.94
CA THR A 651 1.12 -12.62 25.00
C THR A 651 1.49 -12.92 26.44
N ILE A 652 1.44 -14.20 26.81
CA ILE A 652 1.79 -14.69 28.15
C ILE A 652 3.24 -15.19 28.14
N GLN A 653 4.09 -14.54 28.91
CA GLN A 653 5.50 -14.92 29.08
C GLN A 653 5.73 -15.46 30.48
N VAL A 654 6.24 -16.69 30.58
CA VAL A 654 6.65 -17.30 31.85
C VAL A 654 8.12 -17.67 31.83
N ARG A 655 8.81 -17.38 32.92
CA ARG A 655 10.24 -17.69 33.07
C ARG A 655 10.52 -18.25 34.45
N ARG A 656 11.22 -19.37 34.51
CA ARG A 656 11.77 -19.94 35.74
C ARG A 656 13.29 -19.84 35.74
N ARG A 657 13.87 -19.39 36.86
CA ARG A 657 15.31 -19.45 37.16
C ARG A 657 15.49 -20.07 38.54
N LYS A 658 15.98 -21.32 38.58
CA LYS A 658 16.07 -22.13 39.81
C LYS A 658 14.69 -22.20 40.50
N ARG A 659 14.57 -21.72 41.73
CA ARG A 659 13.32 -21.70 42.51
C ARG A 659 12.44 -20.47 42.27
N VAL A 660 12.88 -19.54 41.42
CA VAL A 660 12.18 -18.28 41.17
C VAL A 660 11.42 -18.39 39.86
N GLY A 661 10.12 -18.11 39.90
CA GLY A 661 9.26 -17.97 38.72
C GLY A 661 8.88 -16.51 38.47
N PHE A 662 8.66 -16.18 37.21
CA PHE A 662 8.21 -14.90 36.71
C PHE A 662 7.08 -15.14 35.71
N ILE A 663 6.02 -14.35 35.79
CA ILE A 663 4.96 -14.27 34.78
C ILE A 663 4.74 -12.81 34.38
N SER A 664 4.64 -12.53 33.10
CA SER A 664 4.26 -11.23 32.52
C SER A 664 3.28 -11.45 31.37
N VAL A 665 2.39 -10.49 31.18
CA VAL A 665 1.37 -10.51 30.13
C VAL A 665 1.46 -9.18 29.38
N ASP A 666 1.54 -9.21 28.06
CA ASP A 666 1.57 -8.04 27.17
C ASP A 666 2.65 -7.00 27.52
N GLY A 667 3.82 -7.47 27.94
CA GLY A 667 4.93 -6.59 28.34
C GLY A 667 4.76 -5.90 29.69
N HIS A 668 3.68 -6.16 30.43
CA HIS A 668 3.49 -5.63 31.79
C HIS A 668 4.58 -6.14 32.76
N PRO A 669 4.86 -5.40 33.84
CA PRO A 669 5.86 -5.78 34.82
C PRO A 669 5.66 -7.20 35.37
N SER A 670 6.74 -8.00 35.39
CA SER A 670 6.65 -9.40 35.76
C SER A 670 6.34 -9.60 37.25
N ILE A 671 5.43 -10.50 37.57
CA ILE A 671 5.14 -10.94 38.93
C ILE A 671 6.07 -12.09 39.29
N LYS A 672 6.74 -11.96 40.45
CA LYS A 672 7.75 -12.91 40.93
C LYS A 672 7.17 -13.79 42.03
N GLY A 673 7.42 -15.10 41.93
CA GLY A 673 7.15 -16.06 43.00
C GLY A 673 8.35 -16.96 43.28
N ILE A 674 8.44 -17.46 44.51
CA ILE A 674 9.56 -18.30 44.96
C ILE A 674 9.02 -19.61 45.53
N ALA A 675 9.46 -20.74 44.97
CA ALA A 675 9.22 -22.05 45.55
C ALA A 675 10.04 -22.19 46.85
N ARG A 676 9.35 -22.28 48.00
CA ARG A 676 9.97 -22.33 49.33
C ARG A 676 10.74 -23.64 49.59
N THR A 677 10.24 -24.75 49.04
CA THR A 677 10.80 -26.10 49.18
C THR A 677 11.11 -26.71 47.80
N GLY A 678 11.87 -27.81 47.77
CA GLY A 678 12.24 -28.50 46.53
C GLY A 678 13.65 -28.20 46.02
N ALA A 679 14.02 -28.90 44.95
CA ALA A 679 15.30 -28.77 44.27
C ALA A 679 15.44 -27.41 43.53
N ILE A 680 16.58 -27.18 42.89
CA ILE A 680 16.82 -26.00 42.02
C ILE A 680 16.67 -26.32 40.52
N SER A 681 16.43 -27.59 40.20
CA SER A 681 16.41 -28.08 38.83
C SER A 681 15.14 -28.88 38.58
N LEU A 682 14.50 -28.64 37.43
CA LEU A 682 13.33 -29.36 36.98
C LEU A 682 13.76 -30.61 36.20
N ARG A 683 13.24 -31.77 36.58
CA ARG A 683 13.49 -33.08 35.95
C ARG A 683 12.18 -33.70 35.51
N THR A 684 11.74 -33.40 34.30
CA THR A 684 10.52 -33.98 33.70
C THR A 684 10.90 -35.02 32.65
N ASN A 685 10.07 -36.04 32.43
CA ASN A 685 10.34 -37.17 31.52
C ASN A 685 9.31 -37.29 30.38
N SER A 686 8.09 -36.75 30.49
CA SER A 686 6.99 -37.14 29.62
C SER A 686 6.29 -35.95 28.96
N LYS A 687 6.75 -35.62 27.75
CA LYS A 687 6.04 -34.83 26.72
C LYS A 687 5.67 -33.39 27.13
N LEU A 688 5.55 -32.52 26.13
CA LEU A 688 4.99 -31.17 26.32
C LEU A 688 3.57 -31.19 25.77
N TRP A 689 2.61 -30.81 26.61
CA TRP A 689 1.21 -30.74 26.25
C TRP A 689 0.76 -29.29 26.14
N ILE A 690 0.00 -28.98 25.08
CA ILE A 690 -0.52 -27.66 24.77
C ILE A 690 -2.03 -27.73 24.59
N GLY A 691 -2.74 -26.77 25.18
CA GLY A 691 -4.21 -26.61 25.07
C GLY A 691 -5.04 -27.59 25.89
N GLY A 692 -4.40 -28.46 26.66
CA GLY A 692 -5.03 -29.51 27.45
C GLY A 692 -4.12 -30.73 27.56
N THR A 693 -4.63 -31.81 28.13
CA THR A 693 -3.93 -33.10 28.17
C THR A 693 -4.96 -34.21 28.43
N SER A 694 -4.70 -35.42 27.93
CA SER A 694 -5.55 -36.58 28.22
C SER A 694 -5.34 -37.16 29.62
N VAL A 695 -4.33 -36.69 30.36
CA VAL A 695 -3.94 -37.21 31.67
C VAL A 695 -3.37 -36.10 32.56
N LEU A 696 -3.96 -35.91 33.74
CA LEU A 696 -3.44 -35.07 34.83
C LEU A 696 -3.37 -35.85 36.16
N PRO A 697 -2.46 -35.49 37.07
CA PRO A 697 -2.48 -36.00 38.44
C PRO A 697 -3.68 -35.46 39.22
N PRO A 698 -4.22 -36.20 40.21
CA PRO A 698 -5.16 -35.64 41.17
C PRO A 698 -4.48 -34.57 42.06
N GLY A 699 -5.28 -33.66 42.60
CA GLY A 699 -4.82 -32.61 43.54
C GLY A 699 -4.55 -31.23 42.93
N LEU A 700 -4.79 -31.04 41.63
CA LEU A 700 -4.81 -29.71 41.01
C LEU A 700 -6.15 -28.98 41.26
N PRO A 701 -6.21 -27.63 41.17
CA PRO A 701 -7.46 -26.90 41.16
C PRO A 701 -8.36 -27.28 39.97
N SER A 702 -9.68 -27.14 40.13
CA SER A 702 -10.69 -27.51 39.11
C SER A 702 -10.42 -26.90 37.74
N ALA A 703 -9.99 -25.64 37.68
CA ALA A 703 -9.67 -24.92 36.44
C ALA A 703 -8.58 -25.60 35.58
N TYR A 704 -7.62 -26.31 36.20
CA TYR A 704 -6.54 -26.99 35.48
C TYR A 704 -6.99 -28.27 34.76
N TYR A 705 -8.16 -28.82 35.11
CA TYR A 705 -8.72 -30.00 34.42
C TYR A 705 -9.54 -29.65 33.19
N LYS A 706 -9.86 -28.36 32.97
CA LYS A 706 -10.51 -27.89 31.75
C LYS A 706 -9.45 -27.73 30.65
N GLY A 707 -9.71 -28.24 29.46
CA GLY A 707 -8.89 -27.91 28.29
C GLY A 707 -9.10 -26.46 27.88
N PHE A 708 -8.14 -25.92 27.15
CA PHE A 708 -8.23 -24.58 26.59
C PHE A 708 -9.19 -24.58 25.40
N ASP A 709 -10.11 -23.62 25.39
CA ASP A 709 -10.97 -23.30 24.26
C ASP A 709 -10.59 -21.89 23.78
N GLY A 710 -10.18 -21.76 22.53
CA GLY A 710 -9.65 -20.51 22.00
C GLY A 710 -8.55 -20.71 20.96
N CYS A 711 -7.87 -19.64 20.60
CA CYS A 711 -6.80 -19.67 19.61
C CYS A 711 -5.41 -19.63 20.22
N ILE A 712 -4.48 -20.37 19.62
CA ILE A 712 -3.03 -20.21 19.88
C ILE A 712 -2.32 -20.02 18.54
N LYS A 713 -1.63 -18.89 18.37
CA LYS A 713 -0.91 -18.52 17.13
C LYS A 713 0.60 -18.71 17.19
N GLN A 714 1.19 -18.65 18.39
CA GLN A 714 2.64 -18.75 18.54
C GLN A 714 3.01 -19.33 19.90
N ILE A 715 3.98 -20.24 19.90
CA ILE A 715 4.58 -20.79 21.12
C ILE A 715 6.10 -20.74 20.97
N LEU A 716 6.78 -20.02 21.87
CA LEU A 716 8.24 -20.07 21.98
C LEU A 716 8.64 -20.89 23.20
N VAL A 717 9.50 -21.89 22.99
CA VAL A 717 10.11 -22.71 24.03
C VAL A 717 11.60 -22.37 24.09
N ASN A 718 12.04 -21.76 25.20
CA ASN A 718 13.40 -21.25 25.37
C ASN A 718 13.86 -20.36 24.20
N ALA A 719 12.99 -19.44 23.76
CA ALA A 719 13.19 -18.52 22.64
C ALA A 719 13.28 -19.16 21.24
N LYS A 720 12.94 -20.46 21.10
CA LYS A 720 12.79 -21.12 19.80
C LYS A 720 11.31 -21.36 19.49
N PRO A 721 10.84 -21.10 18.26
CA PRO A 721 9.47 -21.41 17.87
C PRO A 721 9.22 -22.92 17.92
N LEU A 722 8.05 -23.29 18.42
CA LEU A 722 7.54 -24.66 18.37
C LEU A 722 6.66 -24.79 17.13
N ASP A 723 7.04 -25.67 16.22
CA ASP A 723 6.23 -26.03 15.05
C ASP A 723 4.93 -26.69 15.53
N LEU A 724 3.79 -26.02 15.31
CA LEU A 724 2.49 -26.46 15.78
C LEU A 724 1.88 -27.62 14.97
N LEU A 725 2.43 -27.87 13.77
CA LEU A 725 1.95 -28.90 12.83
C LEU A 725 2.85 -30.14 12.82
N ALA A 726 4.08 -30.05 13.34
CA ALA A 726 5.00 -31.18 13.40
C ALA A 726 4.51 -32.35 14.28
N ASN A 727 4.14 -33.46 13.63
CA ASN A 727 3.74 -34.77 14.19
C ASN A 727 2.29 -34.90 14.71
N ASN A 728 1.33 -34.11 14.22
CA ASN A 728 -0.08 -34.29 14.59
C ASN A 728 -0.89 -34.81 13.40
N ASP A 729 -1.86 -35.68 13.67
CA ASP A 729 -2.84 -36.15 12.68
C ASP A 729 -3.68 -34.94 12.22
N LEU A 730 -3.45 -34.49 10.99
CA LEU A 730 -3.99 -33.23 10.44
C LEU A 730 -5.52 -33.22 10.29
N SER A 731 -6.19 -34.36 10.48
CA SER A 731 -7.64 -34.51 10.27
C SER A 731 -8.52 -33.83 11.33
N ASN A 732 -7.96 -33.50 12.51
CA ASN A 732 -8.71 -32.91 13.64
C ASN A 732 -8.23 -31.49 14.01
N ILE A 733 -7.43 -30.86 13.15
CA ILE A 733 -6.90 -29.51 13.40
C ILE A 733 -7.81 -28.49 12.74
N HIS A 734 -8.47 -27.67 13.55
CA HIS A 734 -9.23 -26.51 13.09
C HIS A 734 -8.39 -25.25 13.19
N PHE A 735 -8.57 -24.34 12.24
CA PHE A 735 -7.90 -23.04 12.25
C PHE A 735 -8.82 -21.98 12.81
N CYS A 736 -8.24 -20.98 13.47
CA CYS A 736 -8.98 -19.80 13.86
C CYS A 736 -9.19 -18.88 12.66
N HIS A 737 -10.41 -18.36 12.53
CA HIS A 737 -10.75 -17.27 11.63
C HIS A 737 -11.06 -16.02 12.44
N ASP A 738 -10.84 -14.84 11.85
CA ASP A 738 -10.99 -13.56 12.56
C ASP A 738 -12.40 -13.35 13.16
N ASN A 739 -13.40 -14.05 12.60
CA ASN A 739 -14.82 -13.98 12.97
C ASN A 739 -15.30 -15.14 13.88
N GLU A 740 -14.44 -16.03 14.37
CA GLU A 740 -14.85 -17.33 14.97
C GLU A 740 -14.61 -17.51 16.47
N ILE A 741 -14.17 -16.47 17.18
CA ILE A 741 -14.17 -16.43 18.64
C ILE A 741 -15.02 -15.26 19.07
#